data_AF-A0A433PUY3-F1
#
_entry.id   AF-A0A433PUY3-F1
#
_cell.length_a   1.000
_cell.length_b   1.000
_cell.length_c   1.000
_cell.angle_alpha   90.00
_cell.angle_beta   90.00
_cell.angle_gamma   90.00
#
_symmetry.space_group_name_H-M   'P 1'
#
loop_
_entity.id
_entity.type
_entity.pdbx_description
1 polymer ?
#
loop_
_entity_poly.entity_id
_entity_poly.type
_entity_poly.pdbx_seq_one_letter_code
_entity_poly.pdbx_strand_id
1 'polypeptide(L)'
;MKSTVRKTRSSKHTSICEPCLPVTTDINSKYVTSLCLFFFLTPPGITHFSHSTLADAPPRPYHVLAIYEPVTRACEIIDQGRGQIRRDLGTAEVAVELRPRVIDHHYGPHGEAKELLMDIVGMDEAAVRRELGKRCGVIALEDQEGEDLERPGELVWQQPGMEEGWGKNENDQTEVRKIVDSGAPGNRIDVVLMGDGKTISKLSSMRPLIPPVGYTLAEKSKFFADMERLTRDMFVGQTYRSTLPLFNIWAVYRPSAESGIGVGGSPRDTAFGLYRDGTELRGIYCSKPREARAACKAAGKDACDFPSLIGNDAYYGGLGGEFTISTSSETSGTVVLRHEMGHNFINVGEEYDGGYVYSGCNAARSVGSLGWKHWLTGPPREELNVLRVQDYSWYDLGKGPYRISFQSDGRWSRWYMQISASGVETEGALEVLLDGTPLLWKTSNNLDRVFSSWFEQDHGLEAGEHVLEFRQTSPPADPSGPIRQLCSVTLHEYTLEDKYVFSNDHVSAYPSFSIDGRKTFRPTNEGCLMRNMSQTTLCPVCQEGLWHQLLRKVTLIDGVRIQCEKENVTIRVDLVPLAQLRAPEARIEEEKYFVTWRRQGIRQVELDDQFGFERELGQAWGEWKVMVEFVTPQVRVDPKGLLMAEQKFTINGCKQEVETFKSW
;
A
#
# COMPACT_ATOMS: atom_id res chain seq x y z
N MET A 1 -29.33 -69.29 -8.26
CA MET A 1 -28.91 -68.46 -9.41
C MET A 1 -29.59 -67.09 -9.33
N LYS A 2 -29.17 -66.12 -10.16
CA LYS A 2 -29.69 -64.74 -10.19
C LYS A 2 -31.20 -64.68 -10.44
N SER A 3 -31.89 -63.71 -9.82
CA SER A 3 -33.11 -63.11 -10.37
C SER A 3 -33.21 -61.63 -9.97
N THR A 4 -33.56 -60.78 -10.93
CA THR A 4 -33.68 -59.32 -10.78
C THR A 4 -35.16 -58.94 -10.77
N VAL A 5 -35.58 -58.01 -9.91
CA VAL A 5 -36.91 -57.37 -10.00
C VAL A 5 -36.77 -55.84 -9.93
N ARG A 6 -37.64 -55.13 -10.64
CA ARG A 6 -37.64 -53.66 -10.84
C ARG A 6 -39.09 -53.17 -10.90
N LYS A 7 -39.33 -51.89 -10.55
CA LYS A 7 -40.58 -51.08 -10.69
C LYS A 7 -41.44 -50.86 -9.42
N THR A 8 -41.20 -49.71 -8.78
CA THR A 8 -42.16 -48.58 -8.67
C THR A 8 -43.68 -48.84 -8.72
N ARG A 9 -44.43 -48.34 -7.71
CA ARG A 9 -45.68 -47.58 -7.98
C ARG A 9 -46.13 -46.64 -6.85
N SER A 10 -46.08 -45.34 -7.17
CA SER A 10 -47.03 -44.26 -6.82
C SER A 10 -48.22 -44.55 -5.88
N SER A 11 -48.43 -43.63 -4.93
CA SER A 11 -49.74 -42.99 -4.71
C SER A 11 -49.58 -41.46 -4.53
N LYS A 12 -50.61 -40.70 -4.90
CA LYS A 12 -50.80 -39.24 -4.68
C LYS A 12 -52.11 -39.04 -3.92
N HIS A 13 -52.30 -37.87 -3.28
CA HIS A 13 -53.45 -36.92 -3.42
C HIS A 13 -53.53 -35.98 -2.19
N THR A 14 -53.28 -34.65 -2.31
CA THR A 14 -54.21 -33.51 -2.58
C THR A 14 -55.24 -33.21 -1.46
N SER A 15 -55.66 -31.97 -1.10
CA SER A 15 -55.26 -30.56 -1.43
C SER A 15 -56.23 -29.56 -0.73
N ILE A 16 -56.02 -28.23 -0.87
CA ILE A 16 -56.98 -27.08 -0.79
C ILE A 16 -56.80 -26.04 0.37
N CYS A 17 -56.30 -24.86 -0.03
CA CYS A 17 -56.65 -23.43 0.20
C CYS A 17 -57.33 -22.87 1.50
N GLU A 18 -56.71 -21.79 2.04
CA GLU A 18 -57.26 -20.41 2.29
C GLU A 18 -58.39 -20.11 3.33
N PRO A 19 -58.65 -18.83 3.75
CA PRO A 19 -57.77 -17.65 3.99
C PRO A 19 -58.14 -16.74 5.23
N CYS A 20 -57.47 -15.56 5.35
CA CYS A 20 -57.99 -14.23 5.80
C CYS A 20 -58.02 -13.71 7.29
N LEU A 21 -57.29 -12.58 7.49
CA LEU A 21 -57.70 -11.26 8.09
C LEU A 21 -57.58 -10.95 9.63
N PRO A 22 -57.56 -9.65 10.07
CA PRO A 22 -56.75 -9.18 11.22
C PRO A 22 -57.43 -8.24 12.28
N VAL A 23 -56.67 -7.84 13.31
CA VAL A 23 -56.86 -6.72 14.28
C VAL A 23 -55.46 -6.21 14.69
N THR A 24 -55.00 -4.93 14.80
CA THR A 24 -55.46 -3.52 14.76
C THR A 24 -55.55 -2.72 16.09
N THR A 25 -55.19 -1.42 16.05
CA THR A 25 -55.35 -0.31 17.06
C THR A 25 -54.59 -0.38 18.41
N ASP A 26 -54.22 0.72 19.11
CA ASP A 26 -53.84 2.13 18.75
C ASP A 26 -53.31 2.90 20.01
N ILE A 27 -52.88 4.17 19.84
CA ILE A 27 -53.10 5.32 20.77
C ILE A 27 -52.18 5.58 22.01
N ASN A 28 -51.30 6.60 21.84
CA ASN A 28 -51.08 7.80 22.69
C ASN A 28 -50.24 7.86 23.99
N SER A 29 -49.48 8.99 24.06
CA SER A 29 -49.41 9.97 25.19
C SER A 29 -48.56 9.69 26.44
N LYS A 30 -47.92 10.67 27.12
CA LYS A 30 -47.42 12.04 26.80
C LYS A 30 -46.52 12.49 27.98
N TYR A 31 -45.51 13.32 27.70
CA TYR A 31 -44.89 14.32 28.62
C TYR A 31 -44.20 13.80 29.91
N VAL A 32 -43.01 14.34 30.20
CA VAL A 32 -42.81 15.30 31.32
C VAL A 32 -41.48 16.04 31.08
N THR A 33 -41.51 17.36 31.25
CA THR A 33 -40.33 18.23 31.24
C THR A 33 -39.89 18.57 32.66
N SER A 34 -38.58 18.59 32.93
CA SER A 34 -38.02 19.33 34.06
C SER A 34 -36.70 20.00 33.67
N LEU A 35 -36.69 21.33 33.73
CA LEU A 35 -35.47 22.11 33.90
C LEU A 35 -35.00 21.98 35.35
N CYS A 36 -33.69 22.10 35.58
CA CYS A 36 -33.16 22.70 36.79
C CYS A 36 -31.99 23.63 36.39
N LEU A 37 -31.91 24.79 37.03
CA LEU A 37 -30.97 25.86 36.68
C LEU A 37 -29.83 25.97 37.71
N PHE A 38 -28.66 26.35 37.21
CA PHE A 38 -27.60 27.14 37.88
C PHE A 38 -27.00 26.60 39.20
N PHE A 39 -25.66 26.62 39.25
CA PHE A 39 -24.99 27.56 40.16
C PHE A 39 -23.66 28.05 39.56
N PHE A 40 -23.39 29.35 39.69
CA PHE A 40 -22.13 29.99 39.29
C PHE A 40 -21.19 30.07 40.50
N LEU A 41 -19.93 29.64 40.37
CA LEU A 41 -18.83 30.08 41.25
C LEU A 41 -17.48 30.14 40.48
N THR A 42 -16.99 31.35 40.28
CA THR A 42 -15.56 31.72 40.15
C THR A 42 -15.23 32.62 41.35
N PRO A 43 -13.98 32.71 41.87
CA PRO A 43 -12.85 33.41 41.21
C PRO A 43 -11.45 32.87 41.67
N PRO A 44 -10.32 33.62 41.72
CA PRO A 44 -9.70 34.53 40.72
C PRO A 44 -8.18 34.28 40.45
N GLY A 45 -7.74 34.54 39.20
CA GLY A 45 -6.66 35.50 38.89
C GLY A 45 -5.17 35.12 38.99
N ILE A 46 -4.32 36.04 38.45
CA ILE A 46 -2.84 36.14 38.52
C ILE A 46 -2.08 35.08 37.67
N THR A 47 -1.23 35.41 36.67
CA THR A 47 -0.77 36.71 36.11
C THR A 47 -0.39 36.59 34.62
N HIS A 48 -0.20 37.73 33.94
CA HIS A 48 0.41 37.80 32.59
C HIS A 48 1.80 37.17 32.50
N PHE A 49 2.14 36.65 31.31
CA PHE A 49 3.49 36.74 30.76
C PHE A 49 3.45 37.32 29.34
N SER A 50 4.56 37.91 28.91
CA SER A 50 4.69 38.73 27.70
C SER A 50 4.93 37.93 26.42
N HIS A 51 4.79 38.58 25.26
CA HIS A 51 5.33 38.08 24.00
C HIS A 51 6.80 37.65 24.15
N SER A 52 7.11 36.43 23.71
CA SER A 52 8.44 36.03 23.27
C SER A 52 8.46 35.88 21.75
N THR A 53 9.62 36.06 21.15
CA THR A 53 9.87 35.88 19.71
C THR A 53 9.53 34.47 19.21
N LEU A 54 9.47 34.28 17.89
CA LEU A 54 9.54 32.94 17.32
C LEU A 54 10.76 32.23 17.92
N ALA A 55 10.54 31.06 18.50
CA ALA A 55 11.62 30.12 18.75
C ALA A 55 11.89 29.40 17.43
N ASP A 56 13.14 29.44 16.95
CA ASP A 56 13.57 28.59 15.85
C ASP A 56 13.23 27.14 16.16
N ALA A 57 12.74 26.40 15.15
CA ALA A 57 12.50 24.98 15.31
C ALA A 57 13.82 24.30 15.73
N PRO A 58 13.84 23.49 16.80
CA PRO A 58 15.09 22.98 17.36
C PRO A 58 15.88 22.24 16.28
N PRO A 59 17.20 22.49 16.16
CA PRO A 59 18.01 21.98 15.07
C PRO A 59 17.90 20.44 15.04
N ARG A 60 17.41 19.91 13.92
CA ARG A 60 17.34 18.46 13.73
C ARG A 60 18.76 17.91 13.59
N PRO A 61 19.12 16.84 14.30
CA PRO A 61 20.44 16.25 14.18
C PRO A 61 20.68 15.77 12.75
N TYR A 62 21.92 15.92 12.30
CA TYR A 62 22.42 15.26 11.11
C TYR A 62 22.74 13.80 11.46
N HIS A 63 22.45 12.86 10.56
CA HIS A 63 22.84 11.46 10.70
C HIS A 63 23.59 10.97 9.47
N VAL A 64 24.47 9.99 9.66
CA VAL A 64 25.09 9.17 8.60
C VAL A 64 25.05 7.72 9.06
N LEU A 65 24.39 6.86 8.27
CA LEU A 65 24.41 5.41 8.43
C LEU A 65 25.36 4.81 7.38
N ALA A 66 26.34 4.03 7.82
CA ALA A 66 27.31 3.37 6.95
C ALA A 66 27.47 1.87 7.28
N ILE A 67 27.79 1.06 6.27
CA ILE A 67 28.48 -0.22 6.49
C ILE A 67 29.94 0.12 6.82
N TYR A 68 30.49 -0.47 7.87
CA TYR A 68 31.86 -0.23 8.33
C TYR A 68 32.57 -1.56 8.59
N GLU A 69 33.69 -1.81 7.91
CA GLU A 69 34.58 -2.94 8.24
C GLU A 69 35.70 -2.46 9.20
N PRO A 70 35.72 -2.89 10.48
CA PRO A 70 36.65 -2.33 11.47
C PRO A 70 38.13 -2.60 11.22
N VAL A 71 38.45 -3.61 10.38
CA VAL A 71 39.82 -4.05 10.10
C VAL A 71 40.44 -3.26 8.95
N THR A 72 39.72 -3.09 7.84
CA THR A 72 40.19 -2.34 6.66
C THR A 72 39.89 -0.85 6.76
N ARG A 73 38.97 -0.45 7.65
CA ARG A 73 38.37 0.89 7.74
C ARG A 73 37.62 1.32 6.47
N ALA A 74 37.20 0.37 5.64
CA ALA A 74 36.29 0.64 4.53
C ALA A 74 34.92 1.12 5.07
N CYS A 75 34.29 2.05 4.35
CA CYS A 75 32.95 2.53 4.63
C CYS A 75 32.12 2.67 3.35
N GLU A 76 30.88 2.18 3.38
CA GLU A 76 29.85 2.46 2.37
C GLU A 76 28.73 3.25 3.06
N ILE A 77 28.50 4.51 2.66
CA ILE A 77 27.40 5.32 3.21
C ILE A 77 26.09 4.81 2.60
N ILE A 78 25.19 4.33 3.46
CA ILE A 78 23.86 3.81 3.07
C ILE A 78 22.83 4.94 3.05
N ASP A 79 22.93 5.86 4.02
CA ASP A 79 21.99 6.97 4.22
C ASP A 79 22.71 8.15 4.92
N GLN A 80 22.31 9.38 4.59
CA GLN A 80 22.75 10.61 5.27
C GLN A 80 21.69 11.71 5.14
N GLY A 81 21.43 12.46 6.22
CA GLY A 81 20.42 13.53 6.20
C GLY A 81 20.16 14.20 7.54
N ARG A 82 19.07 14.97 7.63
CA ARG A 82 18.61 15.63 8.87
C ARG A 82 17.36 14.95 9.41
N GLY A 83 17.56 14.02 10.33
CA GLY A 83 16.57 13.02 10.75
C GLY A 83 15.66 13.42 11.90
N GLN A 84 15.11 12.40 12.57
CA GLN A 84 14.33 12.56 13.81
C GLN A 84 15.24 12.70 15.03
N ILE A 85 14.74 13.35 16.10
CA ILE A 85 15.47 13.50 17.36
C ILE A 85 15.54 12.14 18.07
N ARG A 86 16.71 11.49 18.07
CA ARG A 86 16.98 10.33 18.93
C ARG A 86 17.18 10.78 20.39
N ARG A 87 16.82 9.93 21.36
CA ARG A 87 16.90 10.24 22.82
C ARG A 87 18.28 9.97 23.45
N ASP A 88 19.20 9.38 22.70
CA ASP A 88 20.57 9.05 23.13
C ASP A 88 21.57 10.18 22.87
N LEU A 89 21.22 11.16 22.02
CA LEU A 89 21.85 12.49 22.04
C LEU A 89 21.46 13.22 23.32
N GLY A 90 22.18 12.93 24.40
CA GLY A 90 22.17 13.70 25.63
C GLY A 90 22.97 15.00 25.47
N THR A 91 24.14 15.07 26.10
CA THR A 91 25.04 16.25 26.07
C THR A 91 26.29 16.05 25.20
N ALA A 92 26.27 15.10 24.27
CA ALA A 92 27.40 14.78 23.40
C ALA A 92 27.32 15.53 22.06
N GLU A 93 28.47 15.93 21.50
CA GLU A 93 28.57 16.56 20.17
C GLU A 93 28.09 15.61 19.05
N VAL A 94 28.43 14.32 19.19
CA VAL A 94 28.07 13.22 18.29
C VAL A 94 27.85 11.95 19.12
N ALA A 95 26.82 11.18 18.80
CA ALA A 95 26.63 9.80 19.23
C ALA A 95 27.04 8.85 18.09
N VAL A 96 27.69 7.73 18.42
CA VAL A 96 28.06 6.67 17.46
C VAL A 96 27.53 5.34 17.97
N GLU A 97 26.62 4.73 17.22
CA GLU A 97 26.12 3.38 17.47
C GLU A 97 26.77 2.41 16.48
N LEU A 98 27.58 1.50 17.00
CA LEU A 98 28.08 0.35 16.25
C LEU A 98 27.25 -0.87 16.63
N ARG A 99 26.55 -1.44 15.66
CA ARG A 99 25.76 -2.68 15.82
C ARG A 99 26.17 -3.71 14.77
N PRO A 100 26.22 -5.02 15.09
CA PRO A 100 26.57 -6.04 14.10
C PRO A 100 25.72 -5.94 12.84
N ARG A 101 26.32 -6.06 11.65
CA ARG A 101 25.52 -6.27 10.43
C ARG A 101 24.93 -7.68 10.53
N VAL A 102 23.65 -7.78 10.90
CA VAL A 102 22.92 -9.05 10.84
C VAL A 102 22.73 -9.41 9.37
N ILE A 103 23.67 -10.18 8.84
CA ILE A 103 23.50 -10.91 7.59
C ILE A 103 22.57 -12.07 7.93
N ASP A 104 21.35 -12.03 7.40
CA ASP A 104 20.36 -13.06 7.70
C ASP A 104 20.74 -14.36 6.97
N HIS A 105 21.19 -15.34 7.75
CA HIS A 105 21.44 -16.68 7.29
C HIS A 105 20.24 -17.55 7.69
N HIS A 106 19.24 -17.63 6.81
CA HIS A 106 18.02 -18.45 6.98
C HIS A 106 18.26 -19.98 7.15
N TYR A 107 19.52 -20.44 7.21
CA TYR A 107 19.89 -21.84 7.46
C TYR A 107 21.08 -21.94 8.44
N GLY A 108 20.80 -22.25 9.70
CA GLY A 108 21.81 -22.66 10.70
C GLY A 108 22.28 -21.55 11.67
N PRO A 109 23.15 -21.90 12.63
CA PRO A 109 23.57 -20.99 13.69
C PRO A 109 24.46 -19.85 13.18
N HIS A 110 24.30 -18.67 13.78
CA HIS A 110 24.94 -17.43 13.33
C HIS A 110 26.48 -17.51 13.30
N GLY A 111 27.07 -17.15 12.15
CA GLY A 111 28.46 -16.71 12.06
C GLY A 111 28.57 -15.20 12.27
N GLU A 112 29.68 -14.75 12.87
CA GLU A 112 29.94 -13.32 13.07
C GLU A 112 30.27 -12.62 11.74
N ALA A 113 29.43 -11.66 11.33
CA ALA A 113 29.75 -10.78 10.22
C ALA A 113 30.93 -9.86 10.61
N LYS A 114 31.92 -9.73 9.71
CA LYS A 114 33.09 -8.83 9.92
C LYS A 114 32.74 -7.34 9.82
N GLU A 115 31.55 -7.03 9.34
CA GLU A 115 31.05 -5.70 9.08
C GLU A 115 30.04 -5.27 10.15
N LEU A 116 30.06 -3.99 10.49
CA LEU A 116 29.13 -3.37 11.41
C LEU A 116 28.26 -2.36 10.66
N LEU A 117 27.01 -2.20 11.09
CA LEU A 117 26.27 -0.98 10.80
C LEU A 117 26.72 0.10 11.79
N MET A 118 27.17 1.22 11.25
CA MET A 118 27.66 2.38 11.99
C MET A 118 26.69 3.55 11.77
N ASP A 119 25.92 3.92 12.79
CA ASP A 119 25.06 5.10 12.78
C ASP A 119 25.77 6.22 13.56
N ILE A 120 26.03 7.36 12.90
CA ILE A 120 26.70 8.53 13.47
C ILE A 120 25.71 9.70 13.45
N VAL A 121 25.31 10.18 14.62
CA VAL A 121 24.24 11.19 14.77
C VAL A 121 24.73 12.36 15.62
N GLY A 122 24.60 13.60 15.15
CA GLY A 122 25.13 14.79 15.83
C GLY A 122 24.37 16.07 15.46
N MET A 123 24.44 17.09 16.32
CA MET A 123 23.76 18.37 16.07
C MET A 123 24.48 19.25 15.03
N ASP A 124 25.79 19.02 14.83
CA ASP A 124 26.61 19.63 13.78
C ASP A 124 26.92 18.57 12.70
N GLU A 125 26.56 18.87 11.44
CA GLU A 125 26.90 18.02 10.29
C GLU A 125 28.41 17.90 10.10
N ALA A 126 29.17 18.96 10.37
CA ALA A 126 30.62 18.89 10.30
C ALA A 126 31.19 17.99 11.42
N ALA A 127 30.53 17.87 12.58
CA ALA A 127 30.92 16.94 13.65
C ALA A 127 30.70 15.49 13.23
N VAL A 128 29.54 15.20 12.62
CA VAL A 128 29.21 13.89 12.06
C VAL A 128 30.22 13.51 10.97
N ARG A 129 30.53 14.41 10.03
CA ARG A 129 31.54 14.18 8.98
C ARG A 129 32.96 14.07 9.54
N ARG A 130 33.33 14.82 10.59
CA ARG A 130 34.59 14.65 11.35
C ARG A 130 34.69 13.25 11.95
N GLU A 131 33.64 12.76 12.61
CA GLU A 131 33.64 11.46 13.29
C GLU A 131 33.63 10.29 12.28
N LEU A 132 32.91 10.44 11.17
CA LEU A 132 32.97 9.53 10.03
C LEU A 132 34.40 9.45 9.46
N GLY A 133 35.05 10.59 9.19
CA GLY A 133 36.42 10.66 8.68
C GLY A 133 37.50 10.11 9.62
N LYS A 134 37.28 10.11 10.94
CA LYS A 134 38.17 9.42 11.90
C LYS A 134 38.12 7.90 11.76
N ARG A 135 37.00 7.35 11.28
CA ARG A 135 36.72 5.90 11.25
C ARG A 135 36.92 5.32 9.86
N CYS A 136 36.41 5.97 8.83
CA CYS A 136 36.56 5.58 7.43
C CYS A 136 37.95 5.90 6.87
N GLY A 137 38.42 5.14 5.88
CA GLY A 137 39.59 5.44 5.06
C GLY A 137 39.16 5.88 3.66
N VAL A 138 39.45 7.14 3.30
CA VAL A 138 39.22 7.78 1.98
C VAL A 138 37.82 7.52 1.38
N ILE A 139 36.89 8.44 1.65
CA ILE A 139 35.57 8.46 1.01
C ILE A 139 35.74 9.00 -0.42
N ALA A 140 35.24 8.28 -1.43
CA ALA A 140 35.16 8.78 -2.80
C ALA A 140 33.89 9.63 -2.99
N LEU A 141 34.06 10.82 -3.59
CA LEU A 141 33.01 11.77 -3.96
C LEU A 141 33.43 12.43 -5.28
N GLU A 142 32.49 12.60 -6.21
CA GLU A 142 32.64 13.43 -7.42
C GLU A 142 31.32 14.19 -7.66
N ASP A 143 31.41 15.41 -8.20
CA ASP A 143 30.38 16.47 -8.16
C ASP A 143 30.29 17.26 -9.50
N GLN A 144 29.20 18.03 -9.68
CA GLN A 144 28.96 19.17 -10.63
C GLN A 144 28.65 18.83 -12.12
N GLU A 145 27.51 19.29 -12.70
CA GLU A 145 27.20 20.55 -13.47
C GLU A 145 27.44 20.42 -15.01
N GLY A 146 26.70 21.05 -15.95
CA GLY A 146 25.49 21.93 -15.92
C GLY A 146 25.08 22.40 -17.36
N GLU A 147 23.95 23.13 -17.51
CA GLU A 147 23.56 24.01 -18.68
C GLU A 147 23.28 23.36 -20.09
N ASP A 148 22.43 23.86 -21.02
CA ASP A 148 21.21 24.72 -20.96
C ASP A 148 20.37 24.73 -22.30
N LEU A 149 19.06 25.09 -22.24
CA LEU A 149 18.14 25.69 -23.27
C LEU A 149 17.97 25.05 -24.72
N GLU A 150 16.89 25.19 -25.54
CA GLU A 150 15.57 25.87 -25.48
C GLU A 150 14.45 25.18 -26.37
N ARG A 151 13.36 25.88 -26.80
CA ARG A 151 12.09 25.36 -27.43
C ARG A 151 11.77 26.07 -28.80
N PRO A 152 10.58 26.05 -29.50
CA PRO A 152 9.22 25.52 -29.21
C PRO A 152 8.31 24.97 -30.37
N GLY A 153 7.07 24.51 -30.03
CA GLY A 153 5.90 24.30 -30.92
C GLY A 153 5.70 22.88 -31.49
N GLU A 154 4.51 22.34 -31.77
CA GLU A 154 3.10 22.71 -31.47
C GLU A 154 2.22 21.43 -31.43
N LEU A 155 0.94 21.50 -31.02
CA LEU A 155 0.10 20.36 -30.62
C LEU A 155 -0.75 19.74 -31.76
N VAL A 156 -0.55 18.46 -32.11
CA VAL A 156 -1.41 17.70 -33.05
C VAL A 156 -1.64 16.25 -32.59
N TRP A 157 -2.88 15.76 -32.67
CA TRP A 157 -3.25 14.37 -32.37
C TRP A 157 -3.01 13.43 -33.56
N GLN A 158 -1.96 12.59 -33.55
CA GLN A 158 -1.78 11.51 -34.55
C GLN A 158 -1.19 10.21 -33.97
N GLN A 159 -1.32 9.13 -34.75
CA GLN A 159 -0.94 7.74 -34.46
C GLN A 159 0.58 7.49 -34.68
N PRO A 160 1.15 6.36 -34.19
CA PRO A 160 2.60 6.29 -33.95
C PRO A 160 3.46 6.22 -35.22
N GLY A 161 4.46 7.11 -35.29
CA GLY A 161 5.62 7.05 -36.18
C GLY A 161 6.90 6.67 -35.39
N MET A 162 7.95 6.26 -36.11
CA MET A 162 9.20 5.76 -35.50
C MET A 162 10.24 6.86 -35.20
N GLU A 163 11.11 6.51 -34.26
CA GLU A 163 12.33 7.15 -33.74
C GLU A 163 13.09 8.18 -34.60
N GLU A 164 13.66 9.19 -33.93
CA GLU A 164 15.11 9.40 -33.72
C GLU A 164 15.32 10.53 -32.68
N GLY A 165 16.34 10.57 -31.82
CA GLY A 165 17.35 9.55 -31.48
C GLY A 165 18.52 10.13 -30.66
N TRP A 166 18.69 9.72 -29.40
CA TRP A 166 19.89 10.04 -28.58
C TRP A 166 20.33 8.82 -27.79
N GLY A 167 21.64 8.51 -27.78
CA GLY A 167 22.26 7.62 -26.79
C GLY A 167 21.92 6.12 -26.87
N LYS A 168 21.71 5.54 -28.06
CA LYS A 168 21.50 4.07 -28.19
C LYS A 168 22.74 3.26 -27.79
N ASN A 169 22.66 2.57 -26.65
CA ASN A 169 23.35 1.29 -26.49
C ASN A 169 22.65 0.26 -27.40
N GLU A 170 23.31 -0.25 -28.43
CA GLU A 170 22.69 -1.08 -29.48
C GLU A 170 22.12 -2.44 -29.02
N ASN A 171 22.23 -2.78 -27.72
CA ASN A 171 21.67 -3.99 -27.11
C ASN A 171 20.50 -3.73 -26.15
N ASP A 172 20.15 -2.47 -25.82
CA ASP A 172 19.04 -2.22 -24.88
C ASP A 172 17.68 -2.27 -25.58
N GLN A 173 16.94 -3.35 -25.34
CA GLN A 173 15.59 -3.58 -25.84
C GLN A 173 14.50 -3.15 -24.84
N THR A 174 14.84 -2.34 -23.84
CA THR A 174 13.89 -1.79 -22.87
C THR A 174 12.85 -0.90 -23.55
N GLU A 175 11.57 -1.10 -23.25
CA GLU A 175 10.47 -0.24 -23.72
C GLU A 175 9.69 0.30 -22.53
N VAL A 176 9.59 1.63 -22.44
CA VAL A 176 8.81 2.33 -21.42
C VAL A 176 7.47 2.77 -22.00
N ARG A 177 6.39 2.50 -21.27
CA ARG A 177 5.07 3.10 -21.54
C ARG A 177 4.51 3.71 -20.26
N LYS A 178 3.91 4.90 -20.35
CA LYS A 178 3.04 5.41 -19.30
C LYS A 178 1.63 4.86 -19.54
N ILE A 179 1.10 4.09 -18.60
CA ILE A 179 -0.25 3.50 -18.64
C ILE A 179 -1.28 4.52 -18.13
N VAL A 180 -0.93 5.29 -17.10
CA VAL A 180 -1.75 6.39 -16.58
C VAL A 180 -0.92 7.66 -16.57
N ASP A 181 -1.40 8.68 -17.30
CA ASP A 181 -0.86 10.04 -17.24
C ASP A 181 -1.84 10.95 -16.51
N SER A 182 -1.51 11.31 -15.26
CA SER A 182 -2.29 12.29 -14.50
C SER A 182 -1.59 13.65 -14.45
N GLY A 183 -0.34 13.77 -14.89
CA GLY A 183 0.43 15.02 -14.85
C GLY A 183 1.95 14.84 -14.90
N ALA A 184 2.69 15.93 -14.69
CA ALA A 184 4.15 15.91 -14.66
C ALA A 184 4.67 15.16 -13.41
N PRO A 185 5.70 14.30 -13.53
CA PRO A 185 6.25 13.53 -12.39
C PRO A 185 6.70 14.38 -11.20
N GLY A 186 7.19 15.60 -11.47
CA GLY A 186 7.54 16.57 -10.43
C GLY A 186 6.37 17.05 -9.55
N ASN A 187 5.11 16.73 -9.91
CA ASN A 187 3.93 16.92 -9.07
C ASN A 187 3.02 15.67 -9.05
N ARG A 188 3.56 14.47 -9.24
CA ARG A 188 2.80 13.20 -9.18
C ARG A 188 3.54 12.13 -8.39
N ILE A 189 2.84 11.03 -8.13
CA ILE A 189 3.36 9.82 -7.50
C ILE A 189 3.59 8.80 -8.62
N ASP A 190 4.85 8.47 -8.89
CA ASP A 190 5.24 7.74 -10.10
C ASP A 190 5.61 6.29 -9.76
N VAL A 191 4.63 5.40 -9.99
CA VAL A 191 4.73 3.96 -9.73
C VAL A 191 5.22 3.26 -10.99
N VAL A 192 6.25 2.43 -10.88
CA VAL A 192 6.91 1.81 -12.04
C VAL A 192 6.82 0.30 -11.97
N LEU A 193 5.93 -0.29 -12.76
CA LEU A 193 5.75 -1.74 -12.89
C LEU A 193 6.79 -2.29 -13.89
N MET A 194 7.63 -3.22 -13.45
CA MET A 194 8.72 -3.77 -14.26
C MET A 194 8.61 -5.29 -14.38
N GLY A 195 8.73 -5.82 -15.59
CA GLY A 195 8.50 -7.24 -15.90
C GLY A 195 9.76 -8.06 -16.10
N ASP A 196 9.73 -9.32 -15.68
CA ASP A 196 10.89 -10.23 -15.71
C ASP A 196 10.74 -11.39 -16.74
N GLY A 197 11.58 -11.44 -17.79
CA GLY A 197 11.75 -12.60 -18.71
C GLY A 197 12.30 -12.35 -20.15
N LYS A 198 12.93 -13.38 -20.76
CA LYS A 198 13.17 -13.73 -22.20
C LYS A 198 13.46 -12.65 -23.31
N THR A 199 14.46 -12.83 -24.18
CA THR A 199 14.42 -12.70 -25.66
C THR A 199 14.95 -13.99 -26.31
N ILE A 200 14.22 -14.61 -27.26
CA ILE A 200 14.76 -15.75 -28.02
C ILE A 200 15.69 -15.25 -29.14
N SER A 201 16.99 -15.44 -28.97
CA SER A 201 17.95 -15.47 -30.08
C SER A 201 17.88 -16.82 -30.82
N LYS A 202 18.25 -16.81 -32.11
CA LYS A 202 17.92 -17.84 -33.11
C LYS A 202 18.36 -19.29 -32.77
N LEU A 203 17.52 -20.24 -33.21
CA LEU A 203 17.72 -21.70 -33.35
C LEU A 203 17.91 -22.54 -32.05
N SER A 204 16.91 -23.35 -31.73
CA SER A 204 16.91 -24.78 -32.13
C SER A 204 15.52 -25.42 -31.93
N SER A 205 15.26 -26.59 -32.51
CA SER A 205 13.94 -27.23 -32.56
C SER A 205 13.77 -28.38 -31.56
N MET A 206 12.93 -28.20 -30.54
CA MET A 206 12.14 -29.27 -29.89
C MET A 206 11.06 -28.69 -28.97
N ARG A 207 9.96 -29.43 -28.76
CA ARG A 207 9.00 -29.22 -27.65
C ARG A 207 9.34 -30.17 -26.49
N PRO A 208 8.94 -29.83 -25.25
CA PRO A 208 7.80 -30.58 -24.70
C PRO A 208 6.69 -29.66 -24.14
N LEU A 209 5.66 -30.29 -23.56
CA LEU A 209 4.53 -29.64 -22.87
C LEU A 209 4.96 -29.02 -21.54
N ILE A 210 4.67 -27.73 -21.36
CA ILE A 210 4.31 -26.99 -20.14
C ILE A 210 4.18 -25.51 -20.58
N PRO A 211 3.25 -24.69 -20.04
CA PRO A 211 3.22 -23.27 -20.37
C PRO A 211 4.53 -22.60 -19.91
N PRO A 212 5.22 -21.83 -20.78
CA PRO A 212 6.28 -20.94 -20.33
C PRO A 212 5.69 -19.85 -19.45
N VAL A 213 6.51 -19.39 -18.51
CA VAL A 213 6.15 -18.55 -17.37
C VAL A 213 7.35 -17.64 -17.20
N GLY A 214 7.26 -16.34 -17.54
CA GLY A 214 8.36 -15.36 -17.62
C GLY A 214 8.33 -14.48 -18.88
N TYR A 215 8.21 -13.15 -18.78
CA TYR A 215 7.83 -12.22 -19.87
C TYR A 215 8.81 -12.11 -21.07
N THR A 216 8.90 -13.12 -21.93
CA THR A 216 9.78 -13.02 -23.10
C THR A 216 9.40 -11.92 -24.11
N LEU A 217 10.29 -11.62 -25.07
CA LEU A 217 9.98 -10.75 -26.22
C LEU A 217 8.77 -11.22 -27.04
N ALA A 218 8.49 -12.53 -27.05
CA ALA A 218 7.26 -13.07 -27.63
C ALA A 218 6.01 -12.83 -26.73
N GLU A 219 6.23 -12.60 -25.44
CA GLU A 219 5.24 -12.26 -24.41
C GLU A 219 5.24 -10.76 -24.05
N LYS A 220 5.94 -9.89 -24.79
CA LYS A 220 5.91 -8.43 -24.59
C LYS A 220 4.48 -7.89 -24.60
N SER A 221 3.60 -8.46 -25.42
CA SER A 221 2.16 -8.16 -25.42
C SER A 221 1.44 -8.69 -24.17
N LYS A 222 1.86 -9.83 -23.59
CA LYS A 222 1.35 -10.32 -22.29
C LYS A 222 1.79 -9.38 -21.17
N PHE A 223 3.04 -8.92 -21.17
CA PHE A 223 3.54 -7.96 -20.18
C PHE A 223 2.66 -6.72 -20.11
N PHE A 224 2.45 -6.01 -21.21
CA PHE A 224 1.64 -4.80 -21.18
C PHE A 224 0.17 -5.10 -20.81
N ALA A 225 -0.42 -6.19 -21.31
CA ALA A 225 -1.79 -6.59 -20.92
C ALA A 225 -1.92 -6.91 -19.42
N ASP A 226 -0.91 -7.53 -18.80
CA ASP A 226 -0.86 -7.76 -17.35
C ASP A 226 -0.63 -6.47 -16.56
N MET A 227 0.26 -5.58 -17.02
CA MET A 227 0.47 -4.29 -16.34
C MET A 227 -0.79 -3.42 -16.42
N GLU A 228 -1.48 -3.40 -17.56
CA GLU A 228 -2.77 -2.74 -17.75
C GLU A 228 -3.86 -3.35 -16.86
N ARG A 229 -3.88 -4.68 -16.71
CA ARG A 229 -4.78 -5.38 -15.78
C ARG A 229 -4.50 -5.00 -14.32
N LEU A 230 -3.28 -5.22 -13.84
CA LEU A 230 -2.88 -4.90 -12.47
C LEU A 230 -3.15 -3.43 -12.14
N THR A 231 -2.81 -2.50 -13.04
CA THR A 231 -3.09 -1.07 -12.90
C THR A 231 -4.58 -0.79 -12.80
N ARG A 232 -5.40 -1.33 -13.71
CA ARG A 232 -6.85 -1.16 -13.70
C ARG A 232 -7.47 -1.71 -12.42
N ASP A 233 -7.10 -2.92 -12.02
CA ASP A 233 -7.71 -3.60 -10.88
C ASP A 233 -7.38 -2.88 -9.54
N MET A 234 -6.22 -2.22 -9.44
CA MET A 234 -5.81 -1.41 -8.29
C MET A 234 -6.40 0.02 -8.28
N PHE A 235 -6.33 0.73 -9.40
CA PHE A 235 -6.57 2.18 -9.48
C PHE A 235 -7.90 2.57 -10.14
N VAL A 236 -8.45 1.74 -11.03
CA VAL A 236 -9.83 1.93 -11.57
C VAL A 236 -10.83 1.16 -10.70
N GLY A 237 -10.42 0.00 -10.20
CA GLY A 237 -11.03 -0.70 -9.07
C GLY A 237 -10.90 0.08 -7.76
N GLN A 238 -11.53 -0.41 -6.69
CA GLN A 238 -11.85 0.42 -5.51
C GLN A 238 -10.63 0.96 -4.74
N THR A 239 -9.52 0.20 -4.68
CA THR A 239 -8.43 0.40 -3.71
C THR A 239 -7.83 1.81 -3.71
N TYR A 240 -7.47 2.33 -4.88
CA TYR A 240 -6.78 3.62 -5.04
C TYR A 240 -7.53 4.60 -5.97
N ARG A 241 -8.80 4.34 -6.28
CA ARG A 241 -9.61 5.15 -7.21
C ARG A 241 -9.78 6.61 -6.79
N SER A 242 -9.94 6.88 -5.50
CA SER A 242 -10.10 8.26 -5.01
C SER A 242 -8.81 9.07 -5.14
N THR A 243 -7.65 8.42 -5.08
CA THR A 243 -6.34 9.07 -5.15
C THR A 243 -5.68 8.98 -6.52
N LEU A 244 -6.22 8.22 -7.48
CA LEU A 244 -5.68 8.04 -8.84
C LEU A 244 -5.19 9.32 -9.54
N PRO A 245 -5.86 10.49 -9.49
CA PRO A 245 -5.35 11.72 -10.09
C PRO A 245 -4.01 12.23 -9.52
N LEU A 246 -3.56 11.72 -8.38
CA LEU A 246 -2.24 11.99 -7.81
C LEU A 246 -1.13 11.12 -8.44
N PHE A 247 -1.47 10.07 -9.19
CA PHE A 247 -0.53 9.05 -9.66
C PHE A 247 -0.26 9.10 -11.17
N ASN A 248 1.00 8.85 -11.54
CA ASN A 248 1.38 8.32 -12.84
C ASN A 248 1.72 6.84 -12.68
N ILE A 249 1.29 6.00 -13.61
CA ILE A 249 1.62 4.56 -13.60
C ILE A 249 2.40 4.23 -14.87
N TRP A 250 3.60 3.70 -14.71
CA TRP A 250 4.53 3.34 -15.77
C TRP A 250 4.68 1.82 -15.86
N ALA A 251 4.90 1.33 -17.07
CA ALA A 251 5.32 -0.03 -17.36
C ALA A 251 6.66 -0.01 -18.09
N VAL A 252 7.70 -0.56 -17.46
CA VAL A 252 9.04 -0.72 -18.07
C VAL A 252 9.20 -2.19 -18.44
N TYR A 253 9.06 -2.47 -19.73
CA TYR A 253 9.37 -3.78 -20.29
C TYR A 253 10.88 -3.92 -20.44
N ARG A 254 11.50 -4.91 -19.80
CA ARG A 254 12.91 -5.27 -20.05
C ARG A 254 13.04 -6.76 -20.36
N PRO A 255 13.45 -7.15 -21.58
CA PRO A 255 13.64 -8.56 -21.91
C PRO A 255 14.82 -9.18 -21.14
N SER A 256 14.85 -10.50 -21.06
CA SER A 256 15.85 -11.25 -20.28
C SER A 256 16.38 -12.52 -20.97
N ALA A 257 16.99 -13.47 -20.26
CA ALA A 257 17.60 -14.67 -20.83
C ALA A 257 16.92 -16.00 -20.48
N GLU A 258 15.97 -16.02 -19.54
CA GLU A 258 15.01 -17.11 -19.34
C GLU A 258 13.57 -16.61 -19.17
N SER A 259 12.61 -17.50 -19.37
CA SER A 259 11.23 -17.28 -18.93
C SER A 259 11.17 -17.76 -17.47
N GLY A 260 11.09 -16.84 -16.50
CA GLY A 260 10.31 -17.06 -15.27
C GLY A 260 10.82 -16.45 -14.00
N ILE A 261 10.39 -17.03 -12.87
CA ILE A 261 11.05 -16.85 -11.59
C ILE A 261 11.70 -18.18 -11.17
N GLY A 262 12.78 -18.07 -10.41
CA GLY A 262 13.46 -19.19 -9.78
C GLY A 262 12.65 -19.86 -8.66
N VAL A 263 13.07 -21.06 -8.27
CA VAL A 263 12.54 -21.83 -7.13
C VAL A 263 13.70 -22.55 -6.45
N GLY A 264 13.55 -22.95 -5.19
CA GLY A 264 14.64 -23.63 -4.47
C GLY A 264 15.89 -22.78 -4.31
N GLY A 265 15.74 -21.47 -4.06
CA GLY A 265 16.84 -20.51 -3.86
C GLY A 265 17.67 -20.25 -5.12
N SER A 266 17.21 -20.71 -6.28
CA SER A 266 17.96 -20.70 -7.55
C SER A 266 17.26 -19.79 -8.58
N PRO A 267 17.73 -18.54 -8.77
CA PRO A 267 17.20 -17.64 -9.79
C PRO A 267 17.32 -18.23 -11.20
N ARG A 268 16.30 -17.96 -12.04
CA ARG A 268 16.43 -18.07 -13.50
C ARG A 268 17.22 -16.86 -14.03
N ASP A 269 17.77 -16.96 -15.23
CA ASP A 269 18.50 -15.84 -15.84
C ASP A 269 17.56 -14.75 -16.40
N THR A 270 16.86 -14.07 -15.51
CA THR A 270 15.91 -13.00 -15.85
C THR A 270 16.50 -11.61 -15.56
N ALA A 271 15.86 -10.51 -15.98
CA ALA A 271 16.41 -9.16 -15.91
C ALA A 271 16.64 -8.70 -14.46
N PHE A 272 15.72 -9.08 -13.57
CA PHE A 272 15.75 -8.81 -12.14
C PHE A 272 16.06 -10.07 -11.32
N GLY A 273 16.04 -11.25 -11.95
CA GLY A 273 16.42 -12.51 -11.33
C GLY A 273 15.52 -12.86 -10.16
N LEU A 274 14.20 -12.75 -10.34
CA LEU A 274 13.21 -13.06 -9.31
C LEU A 274 13.21 -14.56 -8.97
N TYR A 275 12.99 -14.92 -7.70
CA TYR A 275 12.93 -16.34 -7.25
C TYR A 275 12.20 -16.56 -5.93
N ARG A 276 11.76 -17.81 -5.68
CA ARG A 276 11.30 -18.35 -4.38
C ARG A 276 12.41 -19.17 -3.72
N ASP A 277 12.54 -19.13 -2.39
CA ASP A 277 13.52 -19.92 -1.64
C ASP A 277 13.26 -21.44 -1.71
N GLY A 278 12.00 -21.83 -1.83
CA GLY A 278 11.57 -23.22 -1.90
C GLY A 278 10.43 -23.41 -2.90
N THR A 279 9.44 -24.20 -2.51
CA THR A 279 8.20 -24.46 -3.27
C THR A 279 7.00 -23.66 -2.76
N GLU A 280 7.19 -22.90 -1.69
CA GLU A 280 6.17 -22.16 -0.95
C GLU A 280 5.61 -21.02 -1.80
N LEU A 281 4.28 -20.92 -1.86
CA LEU A 281 3.61 -19.73 -2.40
C LEU A 281 3.64 -18.60 -1.38
N ARG A 282 4.85 -18.06 -1.16
CA ARG A 282 5.18 -17.07 -0.11
C ARG A 282 6.05 -15.92 -0.66
N GLY A 283 7.34 -15.88 -0.33
CA GLY A 283 8.25 -14.80 -0.67
C GLY A 283 8.78 -14.91 -2.08
N ILE A 284 8.88 -13.78 -2.78
CA ILE A 284 9.64 -13.67 -4.04
C ILE A 284 10.69 -12.59 -3.84
N TYR A 285 11.95 -12.91 -4.15
CA TYR A 285 13.11 -12.05 -3.91
C TYR A 285 13.81 -11.70 -5.23
N CYS A 286 14.46 -10.54 -5.27
CA CYS A 286 15.22 -10.07 -6.43
C CYS A 286 16.72 -10.32 -6.23
N SER A 287 17.35 -11.10 -7.13
CA SER A 287 18.80 -11.33 -7.10
C SER A 287 19.63 -10.28 -7.86
N LYS A 288 18.99 -9.44 -8.71
CA LYS A 288 19.64 -8.39 -9.51
C LYS A 288 19.11 -6.97 -9.18
N PRO A 289 19.15 -6.49 -7.91
CA PRO A 289 18.54 -5.22 -7.52
C PRO A 289 19.17 -3.98 -8.17
N ARG A 290 20.45 -4.03 -8.57
CA ARG A 290 21.09 -2.96 -9.36
C ARG A 290 20.44 -2.79 -10.74
N GLU A 291 20.07 -3.90 -11.37
CA GLU A 291 19.38 -3.92 -12.67
C GLU A 291 17.94 -3.39 -12.57
N ALA A 292 17.25 -3.67 -11.45
CA ALA A 292 15.93 -3.13 -11.15
C ALA A 292 15.95 -1.60 -10.93
N ARG A 293 16.94 -1.08 -10.18
CA ARG A 293 17.14 0.38 -10.02
C ARG A 293 17.44 1.06 -11.35
N ALA A 294 18.26 0.43 -12.21
CA ALA A 294 18.58 0.96 -13.53
C ALA A 294 17.33 1.00 -14.44
N ALA A 295 16.55 -0.07 -14.47
CA ALA A 295 15.31 -0.13 -15.24
C ALA A 295 14.27 0.90 -14.77
N CYS A 296 14.10 1.11 -13.45
CA CYS A 296 13.15 2.10 -12.95
C CYS A 296 13.55 3.54 -13.35
N LYS A 297 14.85 3.86 -13.33
CA LYS A 297 15.35 5.16 -13.81
C LYS A 297 15.09 5.42 -15.29
N ALA A 298 14.87 4.39 -16.11
CA ALA A 298 14.50 4.54 -17.51
C ALA A 298 13.09 5.14 -17.70
N ALA A 299 12.21 5.11 -16.68
CA ALA A 299 10.91 5.78 -16.72
C ALA A 299 11.03 7.30 -16.92
N GLY A 300 12.14 7.90 -16.48
CA GLY A 300 12.45 9.32 -16.67
C GLY A 300 12.91 10.01 -15.39
N LYS A 301 13.26 11.29 -15.52
CA LYS A 301 13.59 12.13 -14.36
C LYS A 301 12.36 12.28 -13.46
N ASP A 302 12.56 12.14 -12.16
CA ASP A 302 11.54 12.27 -11.11
C ASP A 302 10.35 11.30 -11.23
N ALA A 303 10.45 10.28 -12.10
CA ALA A 303 9.40 9.36 -12.52
C ALA A 303 9.56 7.92 -11.96
N CYS A 304 10.18 7.78 -10.80
CA CYS A 304 10.49 6.50 -10.16
C CYS A 304 10.45 6.67 -8.63
N ASP A 305 9.24 6.78 -8.05
CA ASP A 305 9.05 6.77 -6.59
C ASP A 305 8.95 5.34 -6.05
N PHE A 306 8.15 4.51 -6.73
CA PHE A 306 7.76 3.18 -6.25
C PHE A 306 8.09 2.10 -7.29
N PRO A 307 9.36 1.61 -7.32
CA PRO A 307 9.75 0.52 -8.19
C PRO A 307 9.04 -0.77 -7.79
N SER A 308 8.37 -1.41 -8.74
CA SER A 308 7.58 -2.61 -8.53
C SER A 308 8.01 -3.71 -9.49
N LEU A 309 8.24 -4.92 -8.99
CA LEU A 309 8.74 -6.06 -9.78
C LEU A 309 7.63 -7.09 -9.93
N ILE A 310 7.17 -7.30 -11.17
CA ILE A 310 6.13 -8.28 -11.49
C ILE A 310 6.77 -9.48 -12.18
N GLY A 311 6.88 -10.59 -11.44
CA GLY A 311 7.23 -11.88 -12.04
C GLY A 311 6.08 -12.37 -12.90
N ASN A 312 6.33 -12.71 -14.16
CA ASN A 312 5.38 -13.51 -14.94
C ASN A 312 5.39 -14.93 -14.37
N ASP A 313 4.53 -15.13 -13.38
CA ASP A 313 4.24 -16.33 -12.61
C ASP A 313 2.71 -16.37 -12.38
N ALA A 314 2.14 -17.57 -12.37
CA ALA A 314 0.69 -17.77 -12.30
C ALA A 314 0.15 -17.89 -10.86
N TYR A 315 1.03 -17.86 -9.86
CA TYR A 315 0.73 -18.19 -8.48
C TYR A 315 1.10 -17.08 -7.50
N TYR A 316 0.65 -17.22 -6.26
CA TYR A 316 0.85 -16.28 -5.17
C TYR A 316 2.34 -16.15 -4.86
N GLY A 317 2.76 -14.90 -4.69
CA GLY A 317 4.01 -14.57 -4.06
C GLY A 317 4.31 -13.10 -4.21
N GLY A 318 5.19 -12.60 -3.35
CA GLY A 318 5.60 -11.22 -3.34
C GLY A 318 6.37 -10.86 -2.09
N LEU A 319 6.70 -9.58 -1.97
CA LEU A 319 7.40 -9.02 -0.81
C LEU A 319 7.31 -7.50 -0.86
N GLY A 320 7.03 -6.86 0.28
CA GLY A 320 7.18 -5.42 0.47
C GLY A 320 8.64 -5.02 0.76
N GLY A 321 8.92 -3.72 0.67
CA GLY A 321 10.25 -3.15 0.85
C GLY A 321 10.58 -2.13 -0.24
N GLU A 322 11.87 -1.93 -0.53
CA GLU A 322 12.34 -1.05 -1.61
C GLU A 322 11.65 -1.35 -2.94
N PHE A 323 11.60 -2.64 -3.32
CA PHE A 323 10.82 -3.12 -4.44
C PHE A 323 9.50 -3.66 -3.93
N THR A 324 8.39 -3.23 -4.54
CA THR A 324 7.10 -3.90 -4.34
C THR A 324 7.05 -5.11 -5.27
N ILE A 325 7.25 -6.32 -4.74
CA ILE A 325 7.33 -7.55 -5.55
C ILE A 325 5.98 -8.27 -5.55
N SER A 326 5.51 -8.68 -6.73
CA SER A 326 4.33 -9.53 -6.90
C SER A 326 4.41 -10.38 -8.17
N THR A 327 3.33 -11.09 -8.53
CA THR A 327 3.23 -11.93 -9.74
C THR A 327 2.14 -11.48 -10.70
N SER A 328 2.20 -12.04 -11.91
CA SER A 328 1.15 -11.94 -12.91
C SER A 328 -0.08 -12.81 -12.63
N SER A 329 -0.24 -13.42 -11.44
CA SER A 329 -1.41 -14.27 -11.16
C SER A 329 -2.71 -13.49 -11.37
N GLU A 330 -3.65 -14.09 -12.09
CA GLU A 330 -5.01 -13.57 -12.25
C GLU A 330 -5.82 -13.66 -10.95
N THR A 331 -5.41 -14.55 -10.02
CA THR A 331 -6.17 -14.81 -8.78
C THR A 331 -5.53 -14.22 -7.53
N SER A 332 -4.22 -14.00 -7.52
CA SER A 332 -3.47 -13.48 -6.36
C SER A 332 -2.53 -12.30 -6.65
N GLY A 333 -2.20 -12.02 -7.91
CA GLY A 333 -1.22 -10.96 -8.27
C GLY A 333 -1.66 -9.58 -7.79
N THR A 334 -2.89 -9.17 -8.17
CA THR A 334 -3.50 -7.92 -7.67
C THR A 334 -3.67 -7.93 -6.14
N VAL A 335 -3.94 -9.10 -5.53
CA VAL A 335 -4.21 -9.26 -4.09
C VAL A 335 -2.97 -8.99 -3.25
N VAL A 336 -1.82 -9.50 -3.68
CA VAL A 336 -0.52 -9.22 -3.03
C VAL A 336 -0.07 -7.81 -3.37
N LEU A 337 -0.04 -7.43 -4.66
CA LEU A 337 0.50 -6.14 -5.11
C LEU A 337 -0.17 -4.95 -4.40
N ARG A 338 -1.50 -4.97 -4.23
CA ARG A 338 -2.22 -3.88 -3.55
C ARG A 338 -1.89 -3.77 -2.06
N HIS A 339 -1.61 -4.88 -1.37
CA HIS A 339 -1.26 -4.91 0.06
C HIS A 339 0.17 -4.36 0.26
N GLU A 340 1.13 -4.86 -0.52
CA GLU A 340 2.53 -4.39 -0.46
C GLU A 340 2.66 -2.91 -0.88
N MET A 341 1.86 -2.46 -1.86
CA MET A 341 1.71 -1.02 -2.17
C MET A 341 1.09 -0.22 -1.02
N GLY A 342 0.25 -0.84 -0.19
CA GLY A 342 -0.33 -0.20 1.00
C GLY A 342 0.75 0.21 2.01
N HIS A 343 1.75 -0.64 2.24
CA HIS A 343 2.92 -0.31 3.08
C HIS A 343 3.84 0.75 2.47
N ASN A 344 3.93 0.81 1.14
CA ASN A 344 4.78 1.79 0.45
C ASN A 344 4.11 3.17 0.32
N PHE A 345 2.81 3.24 0.01
CA PHE A 345 2.07 4.50 -0.11
C PHE A 345 1.65 5.09 1.24
N ILE A 346 1.58 4.28 2.30
CA ILE A 346 1.05 4.68 3.61
C ILE A 346 2.02 4.28 4.72
N ASN A 347 2.22 5.17 5.69
CA ASN A 347 2.89 4.80 6.95
C ASN A 347 1.88 4.04 7.83
N VAL A 348 1.69 2.77 7.52
CA VAL A 348 0.88 1.77 8.24
C VAL A 348 1.78 0.66 8.80
N GLY A 349 1.21 -0.17 9.66
CA GLY A 349 1.70 -1.50 9.98
C GLY A 349 0.70 -2.56 9.57
N GLU A 350 1.05 -3.80 9.89
CA GLU A 350 0.22 -4.97 9.72
C GLU A 350 -1.02 -4.89 10.63
N GLU A 351 -2.16 -5.35 10.12
CA GLU A 351 -3.35 -5.56 10.93
C GLU A 351 -3.68 -7.05 11.09
N TYR A 352 -3.21 -7.92 10.19
CA TYR A 352 -3.28 -9.38 10.36
C TYR A 352 -2.42 -9.85 11.55
N ASP A 353 -2.71 -11.03 12.08
CA ASP A 353 -1.96 -11.63 13.20
C ASP A 353 -0.74 -12.38 12.68
N GLY A 354 0.40 -12.26 13.36
CA GLY A 354 1.63 -12.99 13.06
C GLY A 354 2.63 -12.25 12.16
N GLY A 355 2.36 -10.99 11.84
CA GLY A 355 3.34 -10.08 11.24
C GLY A 355 4.41 -9.62 12.24
N TYR A 356 5.25 -8.69 11.79
CA TYR A 356 6.37 -8.13 12.58
C TYR A 356 6.18 -6.64 12.92
N VAL A 357 5.57 -5.86 12.03
CA VAL A 357 5.55 -4.39 12.09
C VAL A 357 4.16 -3.87 12.45
N TYR A 358 3.96 -3.44 13.69
CA TYR A 358 2.71 -2.86 14.18
C TYR A 358 2.96 -1.41 14.61
N SER A 359 2.92 -0.52 13.62
CA SER A 359 3.19 0.93 13.73
C SER A 359 2.33 1.73 12.75
N GLY A 360 2.63 3.01 12.50
CA GLY A 360 1.89 3.81 11.53
C GLY A 360 0.59 4.40 12.05
N CYS A 361 -0.31 4.83 11.15
CA CYS A 361 -1.59 5.45 11.52
C CYS A 361 -2.63 4.45 12.04
N ASN A 362 -2.52 3.17 11.68
CA ASN A 362 -3.48 2.11 11.98
C ASN A 362 -3.12 1.23 13.18
N ALA A 363 -1.94 1.38 13.79
CA ALA A 363 -1.54 0.58 14.95
C ALA A 363 -1.43 1.40 16.25
N ALA A 364 -1.88 0.81 17.36
CA ALA A 364 -1.72 1.38 18.70
C ALA A 364 -1.27 0.34 19.73
N ARG A 365 -0.59 0.79 20.79
CA ARG A 365 -0.14 -0.07 21.92
C ARG A 365 -1.15 -0.13 23.07
N SER A 366 -2.19 0.71 23.06
CA SER A 366 -3.22 0.80 24.09
C SER A 366 -4.45 1.55 23.58
N VAL A 367 -5.61 1.32 24.20
CA VAL A 367 -6.85 2.10 23.98
C VAL A 367 -6.64 3.59 24.32
N GLY A 368 -5.76 3.91 25.28
CA GLY A 368 -5.38 5.29 25.59
C GLY A 368 -4.58 5.98 24.47
N SER A 369 -3.85 5.21 23.66
CA SER A 369 -2.90 5.70 22.64
C SER A 369 -3.37 5.47 21.20
N LEU A 370 -4.69 5.38 20.94
CA LEU A 370 -5.24 5.27 19.60
C LEU A 370 -4.94 6.54 18.79
N GLY A 371 -4.44 6.39 17.56
CA GLY A 371 -4.18 7.51 16.65
C GLY A 371 -5.45 8.07 15.98
N TRP A 372 -6.52 7.27 15.95
CA TRP A 372 -7.73 7.48 15.15
C TRP A 372 -8.97 7.84 15.99
N LYS A 373 -8.78 8.62 17.07
CA LYS A 373 -9.87 8.94 18.02
C LYS A 373 -11.06 9.68 17.37
N HIS A 374 -10.80 10.40 16.29
CA HIS A 374 -11.78 11.11 15.45
C HIS A 374 -12.51 10.22 14.43
N TRP A 375 -12.10 8.96 14.26
CA TRP A 375 -12.79 7.95 13.46
C TRP A 375 -13.68 7.01 14.27
N LEU A 376 -13.47 6.92 15.60
CA LEU A 376 -14.19 5.98 16.46
C LEU A 376 -15.72 6.13 16.36
N THR A 377 -16.41 4.99 16.22
CA THR A 377 -17.88 4.93 16.16
C THR A 377 -18.53 5.09 17.54
N GLY A 378 -17.74 4.98 18.61
CA GLY A 378 -18.19 5.12 20.01
C GLY A 378 -17.07 5.52 20.97
N PRO A 379 -17.27 5.39 22.30
CA PRO A 379 -16.22 5.66 23.27
C PRO A 379 -15.03 4.69 23.10
N PRO A 380 -13.77 5.12 23.33
CA PRO A 380 -12.60 4.25 23.20
C PRO A 380 -12.71 2.99 24.08
N ARG A 381 -12.75 1.82 23.45
CA ARG A 381 -12.77 0.51 24.11
C ARG A 381 -11.90 -0.50 23.37
N GLU A 382 -11.50 -1.56 24.07
CA GLU A 382 -10.98 -2.77 23.42
C GLU A 382 -12.15 -3.66 23.00
N GLU A 383 -12.13 -4.18 21.78
CA GLU A 383 -13.04 -5.24 21.33
C GLU A 383 -12.45 -6.59 21.76
N LEU A 384 -13.09 -7.32 22.68
CA LEU A 384 -12.47 -8.44 23.40
C LEU A 384 -12.49 -9.78 22.64
N ASN A 385 -11.30 -10.23 22.22
CA ASN A 385 -11.04 -11.58 21.70
C ASN A 385 -9.79 -12.21 22.36
N VAL A 386 -9.50 -13.46 22.01
CA VAL A 386 -8.22 -14.12 22.28
C VAL A 386 -7.78 -14.94 21.07
N LEU A 387 -6.50 -14.80 20.72
CA LEU A 387 -5.82 -15.66 19.75
C LEU A 387 -5.44 -16.98 20.43
N ARG A 388 -5.90 -18.11 19.88
CA ARG A 388 -5.67 -19.48 20.39
C ARG A 388 -4.67 -20.26 19.57
N VAL A 389 -4.71 -20.08 18.25
CA VAL A 389 -3.75 -20.67 17.30
C VAL A 389 -3.23 -19.57 16.41
N GLN A 390 -1.91 -19.52 16.26
CA GLN A 390 -1.19 -18.76 15.24
C GLN A 390 -0.05 -19.65 14.78
N ASP A 391 -0.18 -20.20 13.58
CA ASP A 391 0.78 -21.14 13.02
C ASP A 391 1.03 -20.84 11.55
N TYR A 392 2.29 -20.93 11.15
CA TYR A 392 2.77 -20.73 9.78
C TYR A 392 3.46 -22.00 9.33
N SER A 393 2.66 -23.06 9.18
CA SER A 393 3.13 -24.44 9.05
C SER A 393 4.06 -24.64 7.85
N TRP A 394 3.77 -23.96 6.74
CA TRP A 394 4.34 -24.22 5.39
C TRP A 394 4.45 -25.73 5.10
N TYR A 395 3.46 -26.49 5.55
CA TYR A 395 3.54 -27.94 5.69
C TYR A 395 2.93 -28.66 4.50
N ASP A 396 3.75 -29.46 3.84
CA ASP A 396 3.38 -30.38 2.77
C ASP A 396 2.56 -31.57 3.30
N LEU A 397 1.24 -31.52 3.07
CA LEU A 397 0.26 -32.56 3.41
C LEU A 397 0.50 -33.87 2.65
N GLY A 398 1.38 -33.86 1.64
CA GLY A 398 1.95 -35.06 1.03
C GLY A 398 2.66 -35.98 2.02
N LYS A 399 3.17 -35.44 3.13
CA LYS A 399 3.93 -36.16 4.17
C LYS A 399 3.06 -36.83 5.23
N GLY A 400 1.78 -36.48 5.32
CA GLY A 400 0.83 -37.01 6.31
C GLY A 400 -0.07 -35.94 6.93
N PRO A 401 -0.87 -36.29 7.95
CA PRO A 401 -1.71 -35.34 8.67
C PRO A 401 -0.86 -34.38 9.52
N TYR A 402 -1.11 -33.09 9.39
CA TYR A 402 -0.60 -32.06 10.31
C TYR A 402 -1.57 -31.87 11.48
N ARG A 403 -1.06 -31.64 12.69
CA ARG A 403 -1.88 -31.46 13.90
C ARG A 403 -1.41 -30.30 14.74
N ILE A 404 -2.36 -29.53 15.26
CA ILE A 404 -2.12 -28.43 16.20
C ILE A 404 -2.99 -28.65 17.43
N SER A 405 -2.36 -28.91 18.58
CA SER A 405 -3.03 -28.92 19.88
C SER A 405 -3.07 -27.52 20.48
N PHE A 406 -4.20 -27.10 21.02
CA PHE A 406 -4.37 -25.82 21.70
C PHE A 406 -5.32 -25.94 22.90
N GLN A 407 -5.45 -24.88 23.68
CA GLN A 407 -6.23 -24.88 24.93
C GLN A 407 -7.29 -23.78 24.89
N SER A 408 -8.57 -24.12 25.04
CA SER A 408 -9.62 -23.16 25.40
C SER A 408 -9.92 -23.21 26.90
N ASP A 409 -10.37 -22.08 27.44
CA ASP A 409 -10.84 -21.98 28.83
C ASP A 409 -12.36 -21.97 28.95
N GLY A 410 -13.10 -22.18 27.84
CA GLY A 410 -14.56 -22.31 27.81
C GLY A 410 -15.33 -21.05 28.23
N ARG A 411 -14.68 -19.86 28.24
CA ARG A 411 -15.28 -18.59 28.69
C ARG A 411 -15.77 -17.68 27.56
N TRP A 412 -15.62 -18.11 26.31
CA TRP A 412 -15.93 -17.33 25.11
C TRP A 412 -17.23 -17.84 24.48
N SER A 413 -17.85 -17.04 23.63
CA SER A 413 -19.20 -17.32 23.11
C SER A 413 -19.21 -17.69 21.63
N ARG A 414 -18.10 -17.43 20.93
CA ARG A 414 -17.95 -17.52 19.47
C ARG A 414 -16.51 -17.85 19.12
N TRP A 415 -16.26 -18.50 17.99
CA TRP A 415 -14.90 -18.74 17.48
C TRP A 415 -14.81 -18.57 15.96
N TYR A 416 -13.70 -18.02 15.49
CA TYR A 416 -13.39 -17.85 14.07
C TYR A 416 -12.04 -18.51 13.80
N MET A 417 -12.00 -19.42 12.83
CA MET A 417 -10.76 -19.98 12.31
C MET A 417 -10.59 -19.56 10.85
N GLN A 418 -9.41 -19.08 10.49
CA GLN A 418 -8.98 -18.85 9.11
C GLN A 418 -7.71 -19.64 8.83
N ILE A 419 -7.64 -20.25 7.65
CA ILE A 419 -6.45 -20.93 7.15
C ILE A 419 -6.10 -20.40 5.76
N SER A 420 -4.87 -20.64 5.33
CA SER A 420 -4.49 -20.54 3.92
C SER A 420 -3.75 -21.79 3.47
N ALA A 421 -4.00 -22.23 2.24
CA ALA A 421 -3.40 -23.43 1.65
C ALA A 421 -3.24 -23.28 0.12
N SER A 422 -2.28 -23.99 -0.46
CA SER A 422 -2.03 -24.05 -1.91
C SER A 422 -2.04 -25.49 -2.43
N GLY A 423 -2.23 -25.67 -3.74
CA GLY A 423 -2.36 -26.99 -4.35
C GLY A 423 -3.65 -27.74 -3.93
N VAL A 424 -4.70 -26.99 -3.54
CA VAL A 424 -5.95 -27.52 -2.99
C VAL A 424 -7.12 -27.41 -4.00
N GLU A 425 -6.84 -27.85 -5.23
CA GLU A 425 -7.65 -27.61 -6.42
C GLU A 425 -8.79 -28.62 -6.65
N THR A 426 -8.86 -29.69 -5.87
CA THR A 426 -9.88 -30.75 -5.99
C THR A 426 -10.54 -31.08 -4.66
N GLU A 427 -11.74 -31.67 -4.73
CA GLU A 427 -12.37 -32.31 -3.58
C GLU A 427 -11.46 -33.40 -2.99
N GLY A 428 -11.30 -33.38 -1.65
CA GLY A 428 -10.35 -34.23 -0.94
C GLY A 428 -8.89 -33.78 -1.00
N ALA A 429 -8.56 -32.66 -1.67
CA ALA A 429 -7.22 -32.08 -1.58
C ALA A 429 -6.88 -31.56 -0.17
N LEU A 430 -7.91 -31.15 0.56
CA LEU A 430 -7.84 -30.78 1.97
C LEU A 430 -9.07 -31.34 2.71
N GLU A 431 -8.84 -31.86 3.90
CA GLU A 431 -9.83 -32.15 4.92
C GLU A 431 -9.36 -31.49 6.22
N VAL A 432 -10.28 -30.79 6.89
CA VAL A 432 -10.03 -30.04 8.13
C VAL A 432 -10.92 -30.63 9.21
N LEU A 433 -10.35 -30.97 10.37
CA LEU A 433 -11.08 -31.51 11.50
C LEU A 433 -10.77 -30.70 12.76
N LEU A 434 -11.80 -30.45 13.56
CA LEU A 434 -11.69 -29.95 14.93
C LEU A 434 -12.16 -31.07 15.86
N ASP A 435 -11.30 -31.55 16.75
CA ASP A 435 -11.57 -32.63 17.70
C ASP A 435 -12.08 -33.93 17.04
N GLY A 436 -11.59 -34.19 15.81
CA GLY A 436 -12.01 -35.32 14.99
C GLY A 436 -13.35 -35.13 14.26
N THR A 437 -14.04 -33.99 14.47
CA THR A 437 -15.25 -33.61 13.71
C THR A 437 -14.84 -32.86 12.44
N PRO A 438 -15.20 -33.34 11.23
CA PRO A 438 -14.88 -32.64 9.99
C PRO A 438 -15.59 -31.28 9.88
N LEU A 439 -14.83 -30.22 9.61
CA LEU A 439 -15.38 -28.92 9.24
C LEU A 439 -15.64 -28.91 7.73
N LEU A 440 -16.77 -28.35 7.31
CA LEU A 440 -17.14 -28.30 5.89
C LEU A 440 -16.21 -27.35 5.12
N TRP A 441 -15.21 -27.92 4.46
CA TRP A 441 -14.40 -27.26 3.44
C TRP A 441 -15.04 -27.43 2.05
N LYS A 442 -14.64 -26.60 1.10
CA LYS A 442 -14.98 -26.70 -0.34
C LYS A 442 -13.77 -26.24 -1.14
N THR A 443 -13.46 -26.93 -2.22
CA THR A 443 -12.36 -26.49 -3.09
C THR A 443 -12.68 -25.18 -3.82
N SER A 444 -11.63 -24.38 -4.02
CA SER A 444 -11.62 -23.20 -4.89
C SER A 444 -11.58 -23.55 -6.38
N ASN A 445 -11.28 -24.82 -6.73
CA ASN A 445 -10.85 -25.26 -8.06
C ASN A 445 -9.58 -24.53 -8.56
N ASN A 446 -8.71 -24.09 -7.64
CA ASN A 446 -7.50 -23.35 -7.94
C ASN A 446 -6.28 -23.99 -7.24
N LEU A 447 -5.16 -24.05 -7.96
CA LEU A 447 -3.85 -24.49 -7.45
C LEU A 447 -3.12 -23.39 -6.66
N ASP A 448 -3.49 -22.13 -6.88
CA ASP A 448 -2.93 -20.97 -6.18
C ASP A 448 -3.26 -20.99 -4.66
N ARG A 449 -2.57 -20.17 -3.87
CA ARG A 449 -2.81 -20.03 -2.44
C ARG A 449 -4.16 -19.38 -2.19
N VAL A 450 -5.07 -20.13 -1.58
CA VAL A 450 -6.42 -19.68 -1.23
C VAL A 450 -6.61 -19.64 0.28
N PHE A 451 -7.55 -18.79 0.71
CA PHE A 451 -7.94 -18.63 2.11
C PHE A 451 -9.28 -19.34 2.33
N SER A 452 -9.47 -19.92 3.51
CA SER A 452 -10.72 -20.58 3.92
C SER A 452 -11.00 -20.28 5.39
N SER A 453 -12.27 -20.12 5.76
CA SER A 453 -12.61 -19.77 7.14
C SER A 453 -13.94 -20.32 7.61
N TRP A 454 -14.03 -20.55 8.91
CA TRP A 454 -15.21 -21.02 9.63
C TRP A 454 -15.50 -20.05 10.77
N PHE A 455 -16.78 -19.73 10.98
CA PHE A 455 -17.24 -18.84 12.04
C PHE A 455 -18.41 -19.51 12.77
N GLU A 456 -18.23 -19.82 14.05
CA GLU A 456 -19.29 -20.22 14.95
C GLU A 456 -19.73 -19.00 15.78
N GLN A 457 -21.04 -18.77 15.83
CA GLN A 457 -21.66 -17.55 16.34
C GLN A 457 -22.54 -17.79 17.57
N ASP A 458 -23.00 -19.01 17.77
CA ASP A 458 -23.91 -19.38 18.86
C ASP A 458 -23.21 -20.18 19.97
N HIS A 459 -22.01 -20.71 19.69
CA HIS A 459 -21.27 -21.61 20.59
C HIS A 459 -19.77 -21.27 20.72
N GLY A 460 -19.27 -21.25 21.96
CA GLY A 460 -17.84 -21.27 22.24
C GLY A 460 -17.26 -22.69 22.14
N LEU A 461 -15.94 -22.81 22.23
CA LEU A 461 -15.31 -24.11 22.51
C LEU A 461 -15.51 -24.48 23.99
N GLU A 462 -15.38 -25.77 24.33
CA GLU A 462 -15.42 -26.22 25.72
C GLU A 462 -14.13 -25.84 26.48
N ALA A 463 -14.06 -26.11 27.79
CA ALA A 463 -12.85 -25.87 28.57
C ALA A 463 -11.93 -27.10 28.54
N GLY A 464 -10.81 -27.03 27.81
CA GLY A 464 -9.86 -28.13 27.72
C GLY A 464 -8.88 -28.05 26.55
N GLU A 465 -8.26 -29.19 26.27
CA GLU A 465 -7.41 -29.40 25.10
C GLU A 465 -8.25 -29.69 23.86
N HIS A 466 -7.95 -28.97 22.78
CA HIS A 466 -8.56 -29.13 21.46
C HIS A 466 -7.47 -29.45 20.43
N VAL A 467 -7.84 -30.17 19.37
CA VAL A 467 -6.92 -30.57 18.29
C VAL A 467 -7.50 -30.21 16.93
N LEU A 468 -6.78 -29.38 16.19
CA LEU A 468 -6.97 -29.23 14.75
C LEU A 468 -6.17 -30.31 14.02
N GLU A 469 -6.79 -31.02 13.09
CA GLU A 469 -6.11 -31.92 12.15
C GLU A 469 -6.35 -31.46 10.70
N PHE A 470 -5.27 -31.38 9.93
CA PHE A 470 -5.28 -31.03 8.51
C PHE A 470 -4.66 -32.19 7.73
N ARG A 471 -5.35 -32.69 6.71
CA ARG A 471 -4.85 -33.79 5.87
C ARG A 471 -5.36 -33.68 4.43
N GLN A 472 -4.75 -34.43 3.53
CA GLN A 472 -5.32 -34.72 2.21
C GLN A 472 -5.97 -36.12 2.23
N THR A 473 -7.00 -36.34 1.41
CA THR A 473 -7.62 -37.66 1.17
C THR A 473 -7.44 -38.14 -0.27
N SER A 474 -6.97 -37.28 -1.17
CA SER A 474 -6.45 -37.61 -2.51
C SER A 474 -5.00 -37.12 -2.68
N PRO A 475 -4.20 -37.67 -3.62
CA PRO A 475 -2.93 -37.07 -4.05
C PRO A 475 -3.17 -35.90 -5.04
N PRO A 476 -2.17 -35.02 -5.28
CA PRO A 476 -2.23 -33.97 -6.30
C PRO A 476 -2.66 -34.48 -7.68
N ALA A 477 -3.54 -33.73 -8.36
CA ALA A 477 -4.02 -34.07 -9.70
C ALA A 477 -2.92 -33.97 -10.78
N ASP A 478 -1.94 -33.08 -10.59
CA ASP A 478 -0.76 -32.91 -11.45
C ASP A 478 0.51 -32.94 -10.57
N PRO A 479 1.40 -33.94 -10.70
CA PRO A 479 2.67 -34.01 -9.98
C PRO A 479 3.68 -32.89 -10.30
N SER A 480 3.41 -32.05 -11.31
CA SER A 480 4.22 -30.87 -11.66
C SER A 480 3.62 -29.54 -11.20
N GLY A 481 2.44 -29.55 -10.58
CA GLY A 481 1.81 -28.38 -9.97
C GLY A 481 2.37 -28.04 -8.57
N PRO A 482 1.86 -26.97 -7.93
CA PRO A 482 2.16 -26.66 -6.53
C PRO A 482 1.86 -27.82 -5.59
N ILE A 483 2.70 -28.01 -4.58
CA ILE A 483 2.47 -28.98 -3.50
C ILE A 483 1.22 -28.63 -2.68
N ARG A 484 0.60 -29.67 -2.11
CA ARG A 484 -0.52 -29.55 -1.16
C ARG A 484 -0.02 -29.03 0.18
N GLN A 485 0.08 -27.72 0.28
CA GLN A 485 0.71 -27.06 1.42
C GLN A 485 -0.33 -26.36 2.29
N LEU A 486 -0.35 -26.69 3.58
CA LEU A 486 -0.94 -25.84 4.61
C LEU A 486 0.02 -24.68 4.87
N CYS A 487 -0.34 -23.46 4.47
CA CYS A 487 0.53 -22.30 4.55
C CYS A 487 0.44 -21.59 5.92
N SER A 488 -0.77 -21.46 6.46
CA SER A 488 -1.01 -20.84 7.78
C SER A 488 -2.36 -21.22 8.39
N VAL A 489 -2.44 -21.12 9.72
CA VAL A 489 -3.66 -21.31 10.54
C VAL A 489 -3.73 -20.21 11.59
N THR A 490 -4.88 -19.54 11.71
CA THR A 490 -5.23 -18.70 12.85
C THR A 490 -6.59 -19.10 13.42
N LEU A 491 -6.70 -19.19 14.74
CA LEU A 491 -7.97 -19.41 15.44
C LEU A 491 -8.10 -18.41 16.58
N HIS A 492 -9.23 -17.70 16.61
CA HIS A 492 -9.61 -16.74 17.63
C HIS A 492 -10.92 -17.14 18.30
N GLU A 493 -11.07 -16.80 19.57
CA GLU A 493 -12.35 -16.83 20.30
C GLU A 493 -12.78 -15.43 20.73
N TYR A 494 -14.09 -15.19 20.82
CA TYR A 494 -14.67 -13.86 20.98
C TYR A 494 -15.82 -13.84 22.01
N THR A 495 -16.00 -12.68 22.63
CA THR A 495 -17.21 -12.36 23.40
C THR A 495 -18.39 -12.05 22.46
N LEU A 496 -19.56 -11.75 23.03
CA LEU A 496 -20.74 -11.25 22.29
C LEU A 496 -20.58 -9.78 21.89
N GLU A 497 -21.53 -9.26 21.11
CA GLU A 497 -21.54 -7.87 20.57
C GLU A 497 -21.44 -6.78 21.65
N ASP A 498 -21.82 -7.08 22.89
CA ASP A 498 -21.65 -6.16 24.03
C ASP A 498 -20.18 -5.77 24.27
N LYS A 499 -19.24 -6.63 23.84
CA LYS A 499 -17.79 -6.51 24.08
C LYS A 499 -16.92 -6.72 22.84
N TYR A 500 -17.43 -7.32 21.76
CA TYR A 500 -16.75 -7.42 20.46
C TYR A 500 -17.77 -7.25 19.34
N VAL A 501 -17.78 -6.10 18.67
CA VAL A 501 -18.66 -5.85 17.52
C VAL A 501 -18.04 -6.42 16.24
N PHE A 502 -18.73 -7.32 15.57
CA PHE A 502 -18.22 -7.96 14.34
C PHE A 502 -18.34 -7.11 13.07
N SER A 503 -19.10 -6.01 13.08
CA SER A 503 -19.24 -5.15 11.90
C SER A 503 -17.91 -4.47 11.50
N ASN A 504 -17.65 -4.42 10.20
CA ASN A 504 -16.52 -3.69 9.63
C ASN A 504 -16.74 -2.16 9.61
N ASP A 505 -17.98 -1.69 9.78
CA ASP A 505 -18.33 -0.27 9.86
C ASP A 505 -18.08 0.33 11.26
N HIS A 506 -17.76 -0.52 12.25
CA HIS A 506 -17.43 -0.10 13.61
C HIS A 506 -15.93 0.15 13.74
N VAL A 507 -15.54 1.39 14.01
CA VAL A 507 -14.15 1.79 14.25
C VAL A 507 -13.90 1.84 15.76
N SER A 508 -12.95 1.05 16.24
CA SER A 508 -12.67 0.82 17.65
C SER A 508 -11.18 0.50 17.89
N ALA A 509 -10.85 -0.29 18.92
CA ALA A 509 -9.52 -0.88 19.12
C ALA A 509 -9.61 -2.42 19.12
N TYR A 510 -9.41 -3.01 17.96
CA TYR A 510 -9.44 -4.46 17.75
C TYR A 510 -8.06 -5.09 17.98
N PRO A 511 -7.90 -6.13 18.82
CA PRO A 511 -6.60 -6.75 19.06
C PRO A 511 -5.99 -7.45 17.83
N SER A 512 -4.76 -7.08 17.49
CA SER A 512 -3.88 -7.81 16.58
C SER A 512 -2.62 -8.24 17.31
N PHE A 513 -2.10 -9.44 17.04
CA PHE A 513 -0.97 -10.02 17.77
C PHE A 513 0.20 -10.30 16.82
N SER A 514 1.40 -9.79 17.12
CA SER A 514 2.62 -10.14 16.35
C SER A 514 3.04 -11.60 16.55
N ILE A 515 4.03 -12.05 15.78
CA ILE A 515 4.58 -13.43 15.83
C ILE A 515 5.19 -13.83 17.19
N ASP A 516 5.48 -12.85 18.06
CA ASP A 516 5.92 -13.01 19.45
C ASP A 516 4.74 -13.03 20.45
N GLY A 517 3.49 -13.06 19.96
CA GLY A 517 2.26 -13.00 20.75
C GLY A 517 1.94 -11.61 21.33
N ARG A 518 2.73 -10.57 21.06
CA ARG A 518 2.53 -9.24 21.65
C ARG A 518 1.32 -8.53 21.03
N LYS A 519 0.28 -8.33 21.85
CA LYS A 519 -0.93 -7.58 21.47
C LYS A 519 -0.61 -6.11 21.10
N THR A 520 -1.24 -5.66 20.03
CA THR A 520 -1.45 -4.27 19.61
C THR A 520 -2.91 -4.11 19.19
N PHE A 521 -3.31 -2.92 18.72
CA PHE A 521 -4.68 -2.63 18.28
C PHE A 521 -4.70 -2.08 16.86
N ARG A 522 -5.69 -2.53 16.08
CA ARG A 522 -6.07 -2.02 14.74
C ARG A 522 -7.44 -1.30 14.78
N PRO A 523 -7.85 -0.57 13.72
CA PRO A 523 -9.05 0.26 13.77
C PRO A 523 -10.37 -0.49 13.54
N THR A 524 -10.39 -1.54 12.72
CA THR A 524 -11.62 -2.26 12.28
C THR A 524 -11.48 -3.77 12.43
N ASN A 525 -12.60 -4.51 12.48
CA ASN A 525 -12.60 -5.98 12.63
C ASN A 525 -11.81 -6.69 11.51
N GLU A 526 -12.39 -6.76 10.30
CA GLU A 526 -11.82 -7.38 9.09
C GLU A 526 -12.01 -6.46 7.86
N GLY A 527 -12.26 -5.16 8.12
CA GLY A 527 -12.66 -4.12 7.16
C GLY A 527 -11.51 -3.34 6.51
N CYS A 528 -10.30 -3.88 6.55
CA CYS A 528 -9.10 -3.27 5.97
C CYS A 528 -8.32 -4.28 5.14
N LEU A 529 -7.84 -3.89 3.97
CA LEU A 529 -6.87 -4.63 3.16
C LEU A 529 -5.60 -5.03 3.93
N MET A 530 -5.16 -4.21 4.90
CA MET A 530 -3.98 -4.51 5.74
C MET A 530 -4.27 -5.59 6.80
N ARG A 531 -5.55 -5.92 7.01
CA ARG A 531 -6.03 -6.97 7.91
C ARG A 531 -6.38 -8.24 7.14
N ASN A 532 -7.16 -8.09 6.08
CA ASN A 532 -7.68 -9.16 5.27
C ASN A 532 -7.40 -8.85 3.81
N MET A 533 -6.39 -9.52 3.26
CA MET A 533 -5.90 -9.26 1.91
C MET A 533 -6.97 -9.48 0.82
N SER A 534 -8.06 -10.21 1.09
CA SER A 534 -9.17 -10.37 0.13
C SER A 534 -9.95 -9.07 -0.11
N GLN A 535 -9.96 -8.13 0.85
CA GLN A 535 -10.69 -6.86 0.75
C GLN A 535 -10.12 -5.96 -0.34
N THR A 536 -11.01 -5.23 -1.02
CA THR A 536 -10.68 -4.24 -2.07
C THR A 536 -10.48 -2.82 -1.53
N THR A 537 -10.54 -2.62 -0.22
CA THR A 537 -10.62 -1.31 0.42
C THR A 537 -9.69 -1.18 1.63
N LEU A 538 -9.21 0.04 1.86
CA LEU A 538 -8.57 0.46 3.10
C LEU A 538 -9.65 0.84 4.12
N CYS A 539 -9.42 0.60 5.42
CA CYS A 539 -10.28 1.20 6.45
C CYS A 539 -10.12 2.73 6.44
N PRO A 540 -11.08 3.51 7.01
CA PRO A 540 -11.04 4.97 6.93
C PRO A 540 -9.76 5.61 7.49
N VAL A 541 -9.13 4.98 8.49
CA VAL A 541 -7.86 5.42 9.11
C VAL A 541 -6.67 5.23 8.16
N CYS A 542 -6.64 4.13 7.40
CA CYS A 542 -5.63 3.91 6.37
C CYS A 542 -5.88 4.80 5.15
N GLN A 543 -7.14 5.04 4.77
CA GLN A 543 -7.51 5.94 3.68
C GLN A 543 -7.12 7.41 3.98
N GLU A 544 -7.37 7.89 5.20
CA GLU A 544 -6.90 9.20 5.65
C GLU A 544 -5.36 9.25 5.73
N GLY A 545 -4.74 8.15 6.17
CA GLY A 545 -3.28 7.99 6.17
C GLY A 545 -2.68 8.12 4.77
N LEU A 546 -3.32 7.55 3.75
CA LEU A 546 -2.92 7.60 2.34
C LEU A 546 -2.90 9.05 1.83
N TRP A 547 -4.02 9.77 1.96
CA TRP A 547 -4.08 11.20 1.59
C TRP A 547 -2.98 12.02 2.25
N HIS A 548 -2.74 11.82 3.55
CA HIS A 548 -1.68 12.50 4.32
C HIS A 548 -0.24 12.10 3.97
N GLN A 549 -0.02 11.14 3.06
CA GLN A 549 1.31 10.82 2.53
C GLN A 549 1.46 11.31 1.10
N LEU A 550 0.49 11.03 0.21
CA LEU A 550 0.56 11.44 -1.20
C LEU A 550 0.61 12.98 -1.33
N LEU A 551 -0.18 13.70 -0.53
CA LEU A 551 -0.17 15.18 -0.47
C LEU A 551 1.07 15.79 0.22
N ARG A 552 2.11 14.99 0.54
CA ARG A 552 3.44 15.50 0.92
C ARG A 552 4.38 15.66 -0.28
N LYS A 553 4.16 14.91 -1.37
CA LYS A 553 4.85 15.10 -2.65
C LYS A 553 4.01 15.93 -3.63
N VAL A 554 2.69 15.71 -3.65
CA VAL A 554 1.78 16.37 -4.61
C VAL A 554 1.13 17.62 -4.01
N THR A 555 1.27 18.76 -4.68
CA THR A 555 0.46 19.97 -4.46
C THR A 555 -0.81 19.94 -5.32
N LEU A 556 -1.90 20.48 -4.76
CA LEU A 556 -3.22 20.56 -5.41
C LEU A 556 -3.25 21.49 -6.64
N ILE A 557 -2.27 22.39 -6.76
CA ILE A 557 -2.13 23.34 -7.87
C ILE A 557 -1.03 22.84 -8.81
N ASP A 558 -1.39 22.49 -10.05
CA ASP A 558 -0.44 22.15 -11.11
C ASP A 558 0.15 23.41 -11.77
N GLY A 559 -0.56 24.53 -11.73
CA GLY A 559 0.00 25.83 -12.10
C GLY A 559 -1.04 26.96 -12.22
N VAL A 560 -0.59 28.12 -12.68
CA VAL A 560 -1.44 29.24 -13.10
C VAL A 560 -1.08 29.62 -14.53
N ARG A 561 -2.05 29.52 -15.45
CA ARG A 561 -1.93 30.03 -16.82
C ARG A 561 -2.42 31.46 -16.90
N ILE A 562 -1.62 32.31 -17.54
CA ILE A 562 -1.92 33.71 -17.82
C ILE A 562 -1.88 33.89 -19.34
N GLN A 563 -2.96 34.39 -19.92
CA GLN A 563 -3.10 34.63 -21.37
C GLN A 563 -3.47 36.08 -21.60
N CYS A 564 -2.74 36.75 -22.50
CA CYS A 564 -2.90 38.17 -22.80
C CYS A 564 -3.48 38.36 -24.21
N GLU A 565 -4.64 39.02 -24.33
CA GLU A 565 -5.25 39.38 -25.60
C GLU A 565 -5.56 40.88 -25.64
N LYS A 566 -4.73 41.63 -26.40
CA LYS A 566 -4.75 43.10 -26.49
C LYS A 566 -4.58 43.75 -25.11
N GLU A 567 -5.66 44.29 -24.54
CA GLU A 567 -5.71 44.94 -23.24
C GLU A 567 -6.32 44.04 -22.15
N ASN A 568 -6.77 42.83 -22.48
CA ASN A 568 -7.35 41.89 -21.53
C ASN A 568 -6.35 40.81 -21.10
N VAL A 569 -6.48 40.36 -19.86
CA VAL A 569 -5.72 39.26 -19.28
C VAL A 569 -6.70 38.21 -18.74
N THR A 570 -6.64 37.01 -19.30
CA THR A 570 -7.30 35.81 -18.76
C THR A 570 -6.33 35.08 -17.84
N ILE A 571 -6.78 34.76 -16.62
CA ILE A 571 -6.02 34.04 -15.59
C ILE A 571 -6.80 32.76 -15.26
N ARG A 572 -6.15 31.61 -15.25
CA ARG A 572 -6.73 30.32 -14.84
C ARG A 572 -5.78 29.60 -13.90
N VAL A 573 -6.29 29.01 -12.82
CA VAL A 573 -5.54 28.06 -12.01
C VAL A 573 -5.82 26.65 -12.52
N ASP A 574 -4.77 25.90 -12.79
CA ASP A 574 -4.84 24.49 -13.15
C ASP A 574 -4.62 23.67 -11.87
N LEU A 575 -5.60 22.81 -11.56
CA LEU A 575 -5.62 21.98 -10.36
C LEU A 575 -5.60 20.52 -10.73
N VAL A 576 -5.06 19.70 -9.81
CA VAL A 576 -5.18 18.25 -9.89
C VAL A 576 -6.68 17.89 -9.94
N PRO A 577 -7.16 17.04 -10.87
CA PRO A 577 -8.60 16.89 -11.15
C PRO A 577 -9.32 16.04 -10.09
N LEU A 578 -9.50 16.65 -8.91
CA LEU A 578 -10.25 16.18 -7.74
C LEU A 578 -11.55 16.98 -7.59
N ALA A 579 -12.41 16.57 -6.65
CA ALA A 579 -13.66 17.24 -6.30
C ALA A 579 -14.53 17.54 -7.54
N GLN A 580 -14.90 18.82 -7.72
CA GLN A 580 -15.71 19.33 -8.82
C GLN A 580 -15.15 18.95 -10.21
N LEU A 581 -13.82 18.82 -10.31
CA LEU A 581 -13.06 18.61 -11.55
C LEU A 581 -12.92 17.13 -11.93
N ARG A 582 -13.36 16.18 -11.08
CA ARG A 582 -13.43 14.76 -11.47
C ARG A 582 -14.44 14.56 -12.58
N ALA A 583 -14.13 13.62 -13.48
CA ALA A 583 -15.09 13.05 -14.42
C ALA A 583 -16.35 12.55 -13.67
N PRO A 584 -17.56 12.68 -14.25
CA PRO A 584 -18.82 12.48 -13.52
C PRO A 584 -18.92 11.14 -12.76
N GLU A 585 -18.44 10.06 -13.37
CA GLU A 585 -18.42 8.69 -12.84
C GLU A 585 -17.31 8.40 -11.81
N ALA A 586 -16.44 9.39 -11.55
CA ALA A 586 -15.39 9.33 -10.54
C ALA A 586 -15.64 10.29 -9.36
N ARG A 587 -16.71 11.10 -9.39
CA ARG A 587 -17.06 12.06 -8.33
C ARG A 587 -17.35 11.36 -7.01
N ILE A 588 -16.93 12.01 -5.92
CA ILE A 588 -17.15 11.58 -4.53
C ILE A 588 -18.09 12.60 -3.89
N GLU A 589 -19.10 12.13 -3.15
CA GLU A 589 -20.04 13.00 -2.44
C GLU A 589 -19.30 13.77 -1.32
N GLU A 590 -19.80 14.96 -0.97
CA GLU A 590 -19.15 15.91 -0.04
C GLU A 590 -17.74 16.42 -0.45
N GLU A 591 -17.14 15.91 -1.52
CA GLU A 591 -15.80 16.31 -1.96
C GLU A 591 -15.81 17.64 -2.74
N LYS A 592 -15.12 18.66 -2.21
CA LYS A 592 -15.12 20.03 -2.76
C LYS A 592 -13.73 20.67 -2.76
N TYR A 593 -13.42 21.38 -3.85
CA TYR A 593 -12.43 22.47 -3.83
C TYR A 593 -13.11 23.80 -3.52
N PHE A 594 -12.51 24.59 -2.62
CA PHE A 594 -12.76 26.02 -2.47
C PHE A 594 -11.57 26.80 -3.02
N VAL A 595 -11.84 27.93 -3.68
CA VAL A 595 -10.79 28.78 -4.28
C VAL A 595 -10.92 30.21 -3.78
N THR A 596 -9.81 30.84 -3.40
CA THR A 596 -9.81 32.25 -2.96
C THR A 596 -8.65 32.99 -3.61
N TRP A 597 -8.96 34.08 -4.31
CA TRP A 597 -7.98 34.95 -4.95
C TRP A 597 -7.70 36.19 -4.09
N ARG A 598 -6.43 36.61 -4.07
CA ARG A 598 -5.99 37.87 -3.46
C ARG A 598 -5.16 38.66 -4.46
N ARG A 599 -5.42 39.96 -4.60
CA ARG A 599 -4.58 40.94 -5.32
C ARG A 599 -3.96 41.87 -4.28
N GLN A 600 -2.63 42.04 -4.29
CA GLN A 600 -1.90 42.85 -3.31
C GLN A 600 -2.27 42.52 -1.84
N GLY A 601 -2.50 41.23 -1.56
CA GLY A 601 -2.96 40.71 -0.26
C GLY A 601 -4.47 40.81 0.02
N ILE A 602 -5.20 41.65 -0.70
CA ILE A 602 -6.65 41.90 -0.52
C ILE A 602 -7.47 40.81 -1.24
N ARG A 603 -8.39 40.14 -0.52
CA ARG A 603 -9.30 39.12 -1.10
C ARG A 603 -10.21 39.76 -2.16
N GLN A 604 -10.31 39.12 -3.32
CA GLN A 604 -11.26 39.48 -4.38
C GLN A 604 -12.48 38.56 -4.22
N VAL A 605 -13.44 38.97 -3.38
CA VAL A 605 -14.60 38.14 -2.98
C VAL A 605 -15.47 37.77 -4.18
N GLU A 606 -15.51 38.64 -5.18
CA GLU A 606 -16.18 38.40 -6.46
C GLU A 606 -15.56 37.28 -7.30
N LEU A 607 -14.37 36.79 -6.94
CA LEU A 607 -13.67 35.67 -7.59
C LEU A 607 -13.65 34.39 -6.74
N ASP A 608 -14.29 34.37 -5.56
CA ASP A 608 -14.31 33.18 -4.72
C ASP A 608 -14.97 31.99 -5.46
N ASP A 609 -14.41 30.79 -5.29
CA ASP A 609 -14.73 29.54 -6.00
C ASP A 609 -14.60 29.58 -7.55
N GLN A 610 -14.06 30.65 -8.14
CA GLN A 610 -13.75 30.68 -9.57
C GLN A 610 -12.38 30.06 -9.87
N PHE A 611 -12.31 29.09 -10.79
CA PHE A 611 -11.05 28.51 -11.28
C PHE A 611 -10.31 29.41 -12.29
N GLY A 612 -10.93 30.51 -12.73
CA GLY A 612 -10.30 31.49 -13.60
C GLY A 612 -11.25 32.61 -14.00
N PHE A 613 -10.68 33.74 -14.43
CA PHE A 613 -11.38 34.99 -14.70
C PHE A 613 -10.63 35.84 -15.73
N GLU A 614 -11.30 36.87 -16.26
CA GLU A 614 -10.74 37.82 -17.22
C GLU A 614 -10.86 39.25 -16.67
N ARG A 615 -9.83 40.09 -16.86
CA ARG A 615 -9.84 41.53 -16.51
C ARG A 615 -9.00 42.33 -17.51
N GLU A 616 -9.32 43.61 -17.65
CA GLU A 616 -8.42 44.59 -18.30
C GLU A 616 -7.05 44.62 -17.59
N LEU A 617 -5.97 44.86 -18.33
CA LEU A 617 -4.59 44.78 -17.84
C LEU A 617 -4.30 45.71 -16.66
N GLY A 618 -4.85 46.93 -16.65
CA GLY A 618 -4.75 47.84 -15.50
C GLY A 618 -5.49 47.32 -14.25
N GLN A 619 -6.59 46.59 -14.45
CA GLN A 619 -7.33 45.92 -13.38
C GLN A 619 -6.70 44.58 -12.97
N ALA A 620 -5.85 43.98 -13.81
CA ALA A 620 -5.08 42.77 -13.53
C ALA A 620 -3.69 43.06 -12.91
N TRP A 621 -3.15 44.28 -13.04
CA TRP A 621 -1.77 44.61 -12.63
C TRP A 621 -1.42 44.29 -11.17
N GLY A 622 -0.19 43.83 -10.92
CA GLY A 622 0.42 43.67 -9.59
C GLY A 622 0.53 42.22 -9.12
N GLU A 623 0.85 42.05 -7.83
CA GLU A 623 0.97 40.75 -7.19
C GLU A 623 -0.40 40.09 -6.96
N TRP A 624 -0.47 38.80 -7.27
CA TRP A 624 -1.61 37.94 -7.03
C TRP A 624 -1.20 36.71 -6.21
N LYS A 625 -2.18 36.18 -5.47
CA LYS A 625 -2.09 34.87 -4.84
C LYS A 625 -3.41 34.13 -5.01
N VAL A 626 -3.35 32.92 -5.54
CA VAL A 626 -4.44 31.94 -5.46
C VAL A 626 -4.20 31.06 -4.23
N MET A 627 -5.27 30.73 -3.51
CA MET A 627 -5.29 29.78 -2.41
C MET A 627 -6.39 28.76 -2.71
N VAL A 628 -6.10 27.48 -2.48
CA VAL A 628 -7.00 26.36 -2.76
C VAL A 628 -7.09 25.50 -1.50
N GLU A 629 -8.31 25.19 -1.09
CA GLU A 629 -8.62 24.26 0.00
C GLU A 629 -9.38 23.07 -0.57
N PHE A 630 -8.91 21.86 -0.28
CA PHE A 630 -9.55 20.60 -0.64
C PHE A 630 -10.25 20.01 0.58
N VAL A 631 -11.51 19.60 0.40
CA VAL A 631 -12.30 18.91 1.41
C VAL A 631 -12.77 17.59 0.81
N THR A 632 -12.60 16.49 1.55
CA THR A 632 -13.04 15.15 1.14
C THR A 632 -13.50 14.38 2.39
N PRO A 633 -14.60 13.59 2.35
CA PRO A 633 -15.05 12.81 3.51
C PRO A 633 -14.05 11.73 3.93
N GLN A 634 -13.01 11.48 3.12
CA GLN A 634 -11.91 10.56 3.40
C GLN A 634 -10.81 11.15 4.32
N VAL A 635 -10.89 12.44 4.69
CA VAL A 635 -9.98 13.09 5.65
C VAL A 635 -10.80 13.91 6.64
N ARG A 636 -10.71 13.57 7.93
CA ARG A 636 -11.41 14.26 9.02
C ARG A 636 -10.51 15.21 9.80
N VAL A 637 -9.20 14.94 9.86
CA VAL A 637 -8.24 15.77 10.61
C VAL A 637 -6.92 15.90 9.85
N ASP A 638 -6.65 17.08 9.30
CA ASP A 638 -5.35 17.46 8.72
C ASP A 638 -4.59 18.40 9.67
N PRO A 639 -3.65 17.88 10.49
CA PRO A 639 -2.86 18.68 11.42
C PRO A 639 -1.65 19.35 10.76
N LYS A 640 -1.50 19.27 9.43
CA LYS A 640 -0.34 19.77 8.68
C LYS A 640 -0.69 20.77 7.58
N GLY A 641 -1.96 20.88 7.20
CA GLY A 641 -2.42 21.74 6.11
C GLY A 641 -2.04 21.21 4.72
N LEU A 642 -1.88 19.89 4.57
CA LEU A 642 -1.59 19.21 3.30
C LEU A 642 -2.77 19.29 2.31
N LEU A 643 -3.99 19.51 2.81
CA LEU A 643 -5.19 19.74 1.99
C LEU A 643 -5.35 21.23 1.59
N MET A 644 -4.34 22.08 1.83
CA MET A 644 -4.28 23.46 1.36
C MET A 644 -3.07 23.70 0.47
N ALA A 645 -3.25 24.49 -0.60
CA ALA A 645 -2.17 24.95 -1.47
C ALA A 645 -2.27 26.46 -1.74
N GLU A 646 -1.14 27.14 -1.92
CA GLU A 646 -1.11 28.52 -2.43
C GLU A 646 -0.07 28.70 -3.53
N GLN A 647 -0.37 29.53 -4.54
CA GLN A 647 0.59 29.95 -5.55
C GLN A 647 0.55 31.47 -5.72
N LYS A 648 1.72 32.09 -5.75
CA LYS A 648 1.93 33.53 -5.97
C LYS A 648 2.47 33.77 -7.38
N PHE A 649 2.01 34.83 -8.01
CA PHE A 649 2.46 35.27 -9.34
C PHE A 649 2.22 36.78 -9.49
N THR A 650 2.85 37.42 -10.47
CA THR A 650 2.82 38.89 -10.61
C THR A 650 2.57 39.28 -12.05
N ILE A 651 1.63 40.21 -12.27
CA ILE A 651 1.26 40.73 -13.60
C ILE A 651 1.86 42.13 -13.76
N ASN A 652 2.97 42.20 -14.50
CA ASN A 652 3.75 43.42 -14.77
C ASN A 652 3.65 43.89 -16.23
N GLY A 653 2.58 43.50 -16.93
CA GLY A 653 2.36 43.81 -18.35
C GLY A 653 2.29 42.57 -19.24
N CYS A 654 1.74 42.74 -20.44
CA CYS A 654 1.68 41.70 -21.47
C CYS A 654 2.86 41.86 -22.44
N LYS A 655 3.95 41.11 -22.24
CA LYS A 655 5.04 40.99 -23.22
C LYS A 655 4.53 40.26 -24.46
N GLN A 656 4.41 40.95 -25.60
CA GLN A 656 4.46 40.31 -26.91
C GLN A 656 5.92 40.12 -27.31
N GLU A 657 6.54 39.03 -26.88
CA GLU A 657 7.86 38.62 -27.38
C GLU A 657 7.73 37.98 -28.77
N VAL A 658 7.65 38.85 -29.78
CA VAL A 658 7.93 38.50 -31.18
C VAL A 658 9.43 38.73 -31.42
N GLU A 659 10.27 37.94 -30.75
CA GLU A 659 11.72 37.97 -30.99
C GLU A 659 12.06 37.13 -32.23
N THR A 660 12.04 37.79 -33.39
CA THR A 660 12.38 37.19 -34.68
C THR A 660 13.90 37.02 -34.84
N PHE A 661 14.48 36.07 -34.09
CA PHE A 661 15.89 35.72 -34.29
C PHE A 661 16.10 35.05 -35.65
N LYS A 662 16.99 35.66 -36.44
CA LYS A 662 17.42 35.13 -37.75
C LYS A 662 18.47 34.05 -37.55
N SER A 663 18.37 32.99 -38.33
CA SER A 663 19.39 31.96 -38.47
C SER A 663 20.77 32.53 -38.84
N TRP A 664 21.81 32.01 -38.17
CA TRP A 664 23.18 31.87 -38.67
C TRP A 664 23.77 30.57 -38.16
#